data_AF-A0A959VVH3-F1
#
_entry.id   AF-A0A959VVH3-F1
#
_cell.length_a   1.000
_cell.length_b   1.000
_cell.length_c   1.000
_cell.angle_alpha   90.00
_cell.angle_beta   90.00
_cell.angle_gamma   90.00
#
_symmetry.space_group_name_H-M   'P 1'
#
loop_
_entity.id
_entity.type
_entity.pdbx_description
1 polymer ?
#
loop_
_entity_poly.entity_id
_entity_poly.type
_entity_poly.pdbx_seq_one_letter_code
_entity_poly.pdbx_strand_id
1 'polypeptide(L)'
;MGALRSLRILVAVMVTMAAGLVASAPASAAFGDIPTSNVTGPIAVTADSYPFLATDIDLDQYGYVEQEFFLEGLAYRYDTSVAFNQNAPRYETDGPNLDGTYPFKTRIVVRRPANPADANGVVVAEWNNVTSTQDVEFNWFGDPYFLLKNGYTFVGVTAQTVGVTALKAFDNARYGSLSVGLSGNAPSGAPTDNDALSYDIYSSVVKALKGGRTGVDPLGGIAATKVIASGESQSCSRLSSHYNRIEPTHDIVDGYLLTVCSSQLRTDTPGQKAIRIISESENRVPRTEATLPDTDGIRHWEVAGGSHLPRVAWDNLDNLLTRDFIEGTASCQKFPLSLVKWPYTQNAAIDALVSWSGGGAAPPIAPRGVYQDTPADPTNQLVRDEYGIAEGGIRYPDMTVPTAVNDGVNTIGTGGGLFSAFCQLFGSSTPFSSEVLHTLYTDHADYLARYSQAADDFVGTGFILAEDAERLKQDAREFARLRPSLPSVIGKVSNKGSFQLNWIGTEAPDATFQVQKTSVKGSPNWKNLSVKSIADGTATLQNAPQGTSYFRVNSTTVLPGTNISAPETVVTPFSEASVAVKVDRTGPAKPKIVLKGRKVKGSYRGAVRVKVIGKPDRKLPDGTAGVGLNQKSVPKTRKVTRKGKTVIKVRTRDKLGNLSPVAKVVIRIAR
;
A
#
# COMPACT_ATOMS: atom_id res chain seq x y z
N MET A 1 -11.07 2.77 70.77
CA MET A 1 -11.65 4.10 71.07
C MET A 1 -10.64 5.11 70.56
N GLY A 2 -10.78 5.84 69.47
CA GLY A 2 -11.97 6.42 68.86
C GLY A 2 -11.76 7.93 68.85
N ALA A 3 -11.27 8.48 67.74
CA ALA A 3 -11.54 9.81 67.18
C ALA A 3 -10.36 10.32 66.33
N LEU A 4 -10.61 10.38 65.02
CA LEU A 4 -9.78 10.98 63.98
C LEU A 4 -10.15 12.46 63.79
N ARG A 5 -9.15 13.29 63.44
CA ARG A 5 -9.24 14.48 62.54
C ARG A 5 -10.02 15.70 63.09
N SER A 6 -9.61 16.97 63.00
CA SER A 6 -8.61 17.72 62.23
C SER A 6 -8.40 19.08 62.92
N LEU A 7 -7.27 19.78 62.69
CA LEU A 7 -7.20 21.12 62.06
C LEU A 7 -5.89 21.86 62.41
N ARG A 8 -5.15 22.15 61.33
CA ARG A 8 -4.06 23.11 61.05
C ARG A 8 -3.82 24.25 62.06
N ILE A 9 -2.53 24.60 62.27
CA ILE A 9 -1.90 25.86 61.82
C ILE A 9 -0.37 25.88 62.04
N LEU A 10 0.32 26.29 60.97
CA LEU A 10 1.66 26.89 60.76
C LEU A 10 2.83 26.58 61.71
N VAL A 11 3.92 26.07 61.11
CA VAL A 11 5.29 26.49 61.44
C VAL A 11 6.05 26.75 60.14
N ALA A 12 6.66 27.93 60.05
CA ALA A 12 7.50 28.40 58.98
C ALA A 12 8.85 27.66 58.96
N VAL A 13 9.32 27.27 57.78
CA VAL A 13 10.71 26.85 57.55
C VAL A 13 11.25 27.68 56.39
N MET A 14 12.32 28.42 56.68
CA MET A 14 13.14 29.14 55.71
C MET A 14 13.70 28.15 54.69
N VAL A 15 13.47 28.40 53.41
CA VAL A 15 14.28 27.84 52.33
C VAL A 15 14.96 29.01 51.65
N THR A 16 16.28 29.04 51.80
CA THR A 16 17.22 29.88 51.08
C THR A 16 16.99 29.76 49.57
N MET A 17 16.56 30.85 48.93
CA MET A 17 16.63 31.03 47.47
C MET A 17 18.11 31.13 47.08
N ALA A 18 18.70 30.02 46.63
CA ALA A 18 19.83 30.08 45.73
C ALA A 18 19.28 30.27 44.32
N ALA A 19 19.27 31.52 43.86
CA ALA A 19 19.05 31.87 42.46
C ALA A 19 20.24 31.33 41.65
N GLY A 20 20.16 30.08 41.22
CA GLY A 20 20.96 29.58 40.11
C GLY A 20 20.43 30.20 38.83
N LEU A 21 21.02 31.31 38.38
CA LEU A 21 20.98 31.69 36.98
C LEU A 21 21.62 30.54 36.19
N VAL A 22 20.80 29.58 35.74
CA VAL A 22 21.11 28.87 34.51
C VAL A 22 20.85 29.90 33.43
N ALA A 23 21.90 30.61 33.03
CA ALA A 23 21.88 31.31 31.77
C ALA A 23 21.64 30.25 30.70
N SER A 24 20.39 30.12 30.26
CA SER A 24 20.05 29.51 28.99
C SER A 24 20.81 30.29 27.94
N ALA A 25 21.96 29.77 27.52
CA ALA A 25 22.64 30.25 26.34
C ALA A 25 21.59 30.25 25.21
N PRO A 26 21.43 31.34 24.44
CA PRO A 26 20.48 31.35 23.36
C PRO A 26 20.91 30.25 22.37
N ALA A 27 19.94 29.52 21.81
CA ALA A 27 20.14 28.57 20.70
C ALA A 27 20.75 29.21 19.42
N SER A 28 21.23 30.46 19.51
CA SER A 28 21.74 31.29 18.42
C SER A 28 23.16 30.95 17.97
N ALA A 29 23.92 30.13 18.71
CA ALA A 29 25.28 29.75 18.33
C ALA A 29 25.34 28.56 17.35
N ALA A 30 24.26 27.77 17.22
CA ALA A 30 24.28 26.49 16.51
C ALA A 30 24.30 26.60 14.97
N PHE A 31 24.12 27.79 14.40
CA PHE A 31 23.93 27.97 12.95
C PHE A 31 24.65 29.21 12.40
N GLY A 32 25.80 29.57 13.00
CA GLY A 32 26.51 30.82 12.70
C GLY A 32 26.99 30.95 11.25
N ASP A 33 27.28 29.83 10.59
CA ASP A 33 27.84 29.81 9.24
C ASP A 33 26.81 29.88 8.11
N ILE A 34 25.51 29.79 8.43
CA ILE A 34 24.42 29.89 7.46
C ILE A 34 23.73 31.24 7.65
N PRO A 35 23.55 32.07 6.61
CA PRO A 35 22.80 33.31 6.74
C PRO A 35 21.35 33.11 7.22
N THR A 36 20.83 34.06 8.00
CA THR A 36 19.43 34.02 8.46
C THR A 36 18.51 34.60 7.39
N SER A 37 17.47 33.88 7.00
CA SER A 37 16.46 34.36 6.04
C SER A 37 15.24 35.01 6.73
N ASN A 38 14.65 35.99 6.05
CA ASN A 38 13.34 36.55 6.35
C ASN A 38 12.25 35.71 5.66
N VAL A 39 11.24 35.29 6.42
CA VAL A 39 10.10 34.51 5.91
C VAL A 39 8.88 35.41 5.80
N THR A 40 8.23 35.40 4.64
CA THR A 40 6.99 36.13 4.36
C THR A 40 5.89 35.18 3.89
N GLY A 41 4.65 35.47 4.28
CA GLY A 41 3.48 34.66 3.96
C GLY A 41 2.53 34.47 5.16
N PRO A 42 1.57 33.54 5.06
CA PRO A 42 1.30 32.71 3.89
C PRO A 42 0.90 33.56 2.68
N ILE A 43 1.35 33.18 1.48
CA ILE A 43 0.99 33.86 0.24
C ILE A 43 -0.46 33.51 -0.09
N ALA A 44 -1.31 34.53 -0.22
CA ALA A 44 -2.75 34.35 -0.41
C ALA A 44 -3.07 33.50 -1.65
N VAL A 45 -4.11 32.68 -1.53
CA VAL A 45 -4.67 31.90 -2.63
C VAL A 45 -5.94 32.57 -3.11
N THR A 46 -6.07 32.75 -4.41
CA THR A 46 -7.26 33.27 -5.09
C THR A 46 -7.70 32.29 -6.17
N ALA A 47 -8.82 32.56 -6.84
CA ALA A 47 -9.29 31.74 -7.95
C ALA A 47 -8.29 31.65 -9.12
N ASP A 48 -7.49 32.71 -9.32
CA ASP A 48 -6.57 32.84 -10.45
C ASP A 48 -5.08 32.75 -10.05
N SER A 49 -4.77 32.62 -8.75
CA SER A 49 -3.40 32.56 -8.24
C SER A 49 -3.31 31.62 -7.05
N TYR A 50 -2.62 30.50 -7.24
CA TYR A 50 -2.45 29.44 -6.26
C TYR A 50 -1.04 28.83 -6.33
N PRO A 51 -0.62 28.05 -5.33
CA PRO A 51 0.67 27.36 -5.35
C PRO A 51 0.76 26.43 -6.56
N PHE A 52 1.83 26.53 -7.36
CA PHE A 52 2.08 25.56 -8.43
C PHE A 52 2.16 24.14 -7.84
N LEU A 53 1.45 23.18 -8.46
CA LEU A 53 1.25 21.81 -7.99
C LEU A 53 0.63 21.72 -6.57
N ALA A 54 -0.24 22.67 -6.21
CA ALA A 54 -1.08 22.56 -5.01
C ALA A 54 -1.83 21.22 -4.99
N THR A 55 -1.82 20.52 -3.85
CA THR A 55 -2.38 19.16 -3.77
C THR A 55 -3.89 19.15 -4.07
N ASP A 56 -4.35 18.09 -4.73
CA ASP A 56 -5.76 17.77 -4.95
C ASP A 56 -6.35 16.87 -3.84
N ILE A 57 -5.53 16.49 -2.85
CA ILE A 57 -5.98 15.76 -1.66
C ILE A 57 -6.83 16.70 -0.80
N ASP A 58 -7.98 16.21 -0.35
CA ASP A 58 -8.81 16.89 0.64
C ASP A 58 -8.13 16.90 2.02
N LEU A 59 -7.27 17.90 2.25
CA LEU A 59 -6.46 18.01 3.46
C LEU A 59 -7.28 18.22 4.73
N ASP A 60 -8.50 18.76 4.63
CA ASP A 60 -9.39 18.96 5.78
C ASP A 60 -9.76 17.62 6.42
N GLN A 61 -9.88 16.53 5.63
CA GLN A 61 -10.13 15.17 6.15
C GLN A 61 -9.01 14.65 7.04
N TYR A 62 -7.80 15.18 6.86
CA TYR A 62 -6.62 14.82 7.65
C TYR A 62 -6.30 15.87 8.73
N GLY A 63 -7.04 16.99 8.78
CA GLY A 63 -6.74 18.11 9.67
C GLY A 63 -5.48 18.88 9.27
N TYR A 64 -5.14 18.89 7.98
CA TYR A 64 -3.95 19.52 7.42
C TYR A 64 -4.24 20.83 6.71
N VAL A 65 -3.20 21.65 6.56
CA VAL A 65 -3.21 22.83 5.70
C VAL A 65 -2.01 22.79 4.75
N GLU A 66 -2.22 23.29 3.53
CA GLU A 66 -1.16 23.62 2.58
C GLU A 66 -1.00 25.14 2.52
N GLN A 67 0.21 25.64 2.73
CA GLN A 67 0.51 27.07 2.70
C GLN A 67 1.83 27.32 2.00
N GLU A 68 1.90 28.41 1.25
CA GLU A 68 3.12 28.83 0.55
C GLU A 68 3.75 30.03 1.25
N PHE A 69 5.08 30.04 1.30
CA PHE A 69 5.87 31.13 1.88
C PHE A 69 7.03 31.50 0.97
N PHE A 70 7.47 32.76 1.04
CA PHE A 70 8.73 33.19 0.43
C PHE A 70 9.80 33.37 1.49
N LEU A 71 11.02 32.97 1.16
CA LEU A 71 12.21 33.19 1.97
C LEU A 71 13.18 34.07 1.19
N GLU A 72 13.65 35.15 1.82
CA GLU A 72 14.63 36.06 1.25
C GLU A 72 15.80 36.24 2.21
N GLY A 73 17.01 36.36 1.66
CA GLY A 73 18.23 36.46 2.45
C GLY A 73 19.47 36.51 1.60
N LEU A 74 20.60 36.20 2.23
CA LEU A 74 21.91 36.10 1.59
C LEU A 74 22.33 34.62 1.53
N ALA A 75 23.08 34.23 0.50
CA ALA A 75 23.59 32.88 0.33
C ALA A 75 25.03 32.89 -0.19
N TYR A 76 25.85 31.96 0.30
CA TYR A 76 27.20 31.71 -0.19
C TYR A 76 27.20 30.77 -1.40
N ARG A 77 28.27 30.85 -2.19
CA ARG A 77 28.67 29.79 -3.12
C ARG A 77 29.70 28.88 -2.47
N TYR A 78 29.73 27.62 -2.89
CA TYR A 78 30.68 26.62 -2.44
C TYR A 78 31.47 26.03 -3.62
N ASP A 79 32.76 25.76 -3.43
CA ASP A 79 33.54 24.99 -4.40
C ASP A 79 33.27 23.50 -4.26
N THR A 80 32.29 23.00 -5.01
CA THR A 80 31.93 21.58 -5.00
C THR A 80 32.79 20.73 -5.93
N SER A 81 33.81 21.30 -6.59
CA SER A 81 34.76 20.54 -7.41
C SER A 81 35.75 19.72 -6.57
N VAL A 82 35.84 20.03 -5.27
CA VAL A 82 36.61 19.24 -4.30
C VAL A 82 36.12 17.80 -4.22
N ALA A 83 36.99 16.91 -3.72
CA ALA A 83 36.65 15.52 -3.50
C ALA A 83 35.40 15.39 -2.61
N PHE A 84 34.58 14.35 -2.84
CA PHE A 84 33.30 14.20 -2.13
C PHE A 84 33.45 13.99 -0.61
N ASN A 85 34.61 13.55 -0.14
CA ASN A 85 34.93 13.42 1.28
C ASN A 85 35.66 14.65 1.84
N GLN A 86 35.67 15.76 1.11
CA GLN A 86 36.20 17.03 1.57
C GLN A 86 35.07 18.04 1.70
N ASN A 87 35.13 18.83 2.78
CA ASN A 87 34.20 19.92 2.97
C ASN A 87 34.44 20.96 1.87
N ALA A 88 33.38 21.40 1.20
CA ALA A 88 33.51 22.42 0.17
C ALA A 88 33.83 23.77 0.85
N PRO A 89 34.92 24.46 0.47
CA PRO A 89 35.16 25.80 0.96
C PRO A 89 34.13 26.76 0.36
N ARG A 90 33.63 27.69 1.18
CA ARG A 90 32.82 28.81 0.70
C ARG A 90 33.72 29.84 -0.02
N TYR A 91 33.17 30.52 -1.01
CA TYR A 91 33.82 31.70 -1.58
C TYR A 91 33.53 32.90 -0.66
N GLU A 92 34.58 33.55 -0.13
CA GLU A 92 34.44 34.63 0.88
C GLU A 92 34.59 36.05 0.30
N THR A 93 35.04 36.18 -0.95
CA THR A 93 35.46 37.46 -1.52
C THR A 93 34.77 37.81 -2.83
N ASP A 94 33.74 37.06 -3.22
CA ASP A 94 32.90 37.35 -4.37
C ASP A 94 31.55 37.96 -3.94
N GLY A 95 30.55 37.97 -4.82
CA GLY A 95 29.28 38.64 -4.56
C GLY A 95 29.31 40.14 -4.88
N PRO A 96 28.13 40.79 -4.97
CA PRO A 96 28.01 42.21 -5.29
C PRO A 96 28.72 43.13 -4.27
N ASN A 97 28.88 42.67 -3.04
CA ASN A 97 29.49 43.42 -1.94
C ASN A 97 30.91 42.96 -1.58
N LEU A 98 31.48 42.00 -2.32
CA LEU A 98 32.79 41.38 -2.05
C LEU A 98 32.89 40.71 -0.65
N ASP A 99 31.77 40.18 -0.16
CA ASP A 99 31.64 39.52 1.15
C ASP A 99 31.31 38.02 1.05
N GLY A 100 31.37 37.46 -0.17
CA GLY A 100 31.08 36.06 -0.44
C GLY A 100 29.60 35.75 -0.66
N THR A 101 28.70 36.72 -0.47
CA THR A 101 27.26 36.47 -0.45
C THR A 101 26.51 37.07 -1.63
N TYR A 102 25.41 36.41 -2.00
CA TYR A 102 24.47 36.87 -3.01
C TYR A 102 23.06 36.93 -2.43
N PRO A 103 22.27 37.97 -2.76
CA PRO A 103 20.87 38.01 -2.37
C PRO A 103 20.08 36.93 -3.13
N PHE A 104 19.17 36.28 -2.42
CA PHE A 104 18.22 35.36 -3.01
C PHE A 104 16.81 35.61 -2.48
N LYS A 105 15.83 35.19 -3.27
CA LYS A 105 14.44 35.04 -2.85
C LYS A 105 13.87 33.76 -3.44
N THR A 106 13.40 32.86 -2.58
CA THR A 106 12.86 31.56 -2.97
C THR A 106 11.47 31.32 -2.38
N ARG A 107 10.89 30.16 -2.72
CA ARG A 107 9.59 29.65 -2.30
C ARG A 107 9.75 28.35 -1.52
N ILE A 108 8.90 28.16 -0.51
CA ILE A 108 8.57 26.85 0.04
C ILE A 108 7.06 26.61 0.05
N VAL A 109 6.65 25.36 -0.11
CA VAL A 109 5.28 24.90 0.12
C VAL A 109 5.28 24.01 1.36
N VAL A 110 4.45 24.32 2.34
CA VAL A 110 4.38 23.63 3.63
C VAL A 110 3.03 22.93 3.75
N ARG A 111 3.07 21.61 3.91
CA ARG A 111 1.90 20.78 4.26
C ARG A 111 2.08 20.26 5.67
N ARG A 112 1.22 20.69 6.59
CA ARG A 112 1.36 20.40 8.03
C ARG A 112 0.00 20.24 8.71
N PRO A 113 -0.05 19.60 9.89
CA PRO A 113 -1.23 19.67 10.75
C PRO A 113 -1.64 21.13 11.02
N ALA A 114 -2.93 21.41 10.89
CA ALA A 114 -3.51 22.73 11.15
C ALA A 114 -3.37 23.09 12.64
N ASN A 115 -3.59 22.11 13.51
CA ASN A 115 -3.40 22.18 14.94
C ASN A 115 -2.00 21.63 15.31
N PRO A 116 -1.10 22.45 15.87
CA PRO A 116 0.26 22.02 16.20
C PRO A 116 0.35 20.82 17.18
N ALA A 117 -0.69 20.57 17.98
CA ALA A 117 -0.72 19.44 18.90
C ALA A 117 -0.83 18.07 18.20
N ASP A 118 -1.25 18.05 16.93
CA ASP A 118 -1.39 16.83 16.13
C ASP A 118 -0.10 16.52 15.33
N ALA A 119 0.92 17.38 15.43
CA ALA A 119 2.19 17.19 14.76
C ALA A 119 3.14 16.26 15.53
N ASN A 120 3.84 15.40 14.80
CA ASN A 120 4.85 14.50 15.37
C ASN A 120 6.23 15.18 15.57
N GLY A 121 6.36 16.45 15.15
CA GLY A 121 7.59 17.24 15.28
C GLY A 121 8.68 16.91 14.25
N VAL A 122 8.42 16.05 13.27
CA VAL A 122 9.35 15.71 12.19
C VAL A 122 8.97 16.48 10.93
N VAL A 123 9.97 17.12 10.32
CA VAL A 123 9.84 17.82 9.04
C VAL A 123 10.59 17.05 7.96
N VAL A 124 9.90 16.68 6.87
CA VAL A 124 10.51 16.17 5.64
C VAL A 124 10.69 17.35 4.69
N ALA A 125 11.92 17.82 4.54
CA ALA A 125 12.26 18.95 3.68
C ALA A 125 12.75 18.42 2.33
N GLU A 126 11.89 18.43 1.31
CA GLU A 126 12.23 17.96 -0.02
C GLU A 126 12.92 19.05 -0.85
N TRP A 127 14.10 18.74 -1.39
CA TRP A 127 14.67 19.54 -2.48
C TRP A 127 13.90 19.22 -3.76
N ASN A 128 13.11 20.18 -4.25
CA ASN A 128 12.27 19.98 -5.43
C ASN A 128 13.11 19.60 -6.66
N ASN A 129 12.68 18.56 -7.37
CA ASN A 129 13.35 18.12 -8.57
C ASN A 129 12.95 18.99 -9.76
N VAL A 130 13.92 19.35 -10.62
CA VAL A 130 13.70 20.20 -11.80
C VAL A 130 14.01 19.53 -13.15
N THR A 131 14.23 18.21 -13.17
CA THR A 131 14.61 17.44 -14.37
C THR A 131 13.56 17.56 -15.47
N SER A 132 12.28 17.64 -15.11
CA SER A 132 11.18 17.81 -16.05
C SER A 132 11.00 19.25 -16.54
N THR A 133 11.88 20.19 -16.13
CA THR A 133 11.89 21.64 -16.40
C THR A 133 11.08 22.54 -15.46
N GLN A 134 10.53 21.97 -14.38
CA GLN A 134 9.76 22.65 -13.33
C GLN A 134 9.98 21.96 -11.99
N ASP A 135 9.63 22.62 -10.89
CA ASP A 135 9.64 21.99 -9.56
C ASP A 135 8.64 20.83 -9.46
N VAL A 136 9.11 19.67 -8.99
CA VAL A 136 8.28 18.51 -8.65
C VAL A 136 8.74 17.92 -7.32
N GLU A 137 7.78 17.63 -6.45
CA GLU A 137 7.94 17.06 -5.10
C GLU A 137 7.77 15.53 -5.17
N PHE A 138 8.69 14.80 -5.82
CA PHE A 138 8.47 13.39 -6.13
C PHE A 138 8.30 12.49 -4.88
N ASN A 139 9.02 12.76 -3.78
CA ASN A 139 8.85 11.99 -2.55
C ASN A 139 7.50 12.28 -1.87
N TRP A 140 6.90 13.46 -2.07
CA TRP A 140 5.51 13.73 -1.69
C TRP A 140 4.53 12.89 -2.52
N PHE A 141 4.72 12.82 -3.84
CA PHE A 141 3.85 12.06 -4.72
C PHE A 141 4.00 10.54 -4.59
N GLY A 142 5.06 10.04 -3.94
CA GLY A 142 5.23 8.62 -3.65
C GLY A 142 4.08 8.03 -2.80
N ASP A 143 3.90 8.55 -1.58
CA ASP A 143 2.79 8.17 -0.69
C ASP A 143 2.46 9.29 0.33
N PRO A 144 1.71 10.33 -0.07
CA PRO A 144 1.42 11.46 0.80
C PRO A 144 0.56 11.04 2.01
N TYR A 145 -0.23 9.97 1.89
CA TYR A 145 -1.13 9.50 2.94
C TYR A 145 -0.39 9.01 4.20
N PHE A 146 0.81 8.42 4.03
CA PHE A 146 1.66 8.06 5.17
C PHE A 146 2.05 9.31 5.98
N LEU A 147 2.45 10.38 5.30
CA LEU A 147 2.85 11.63 5.95
C LEU A 147 1.68 12.28 6.70
N LEU A 148 0.52 12.36 6.03
CA LEU A 148 -0.71 12.95 6.57
C LEU A 148 -1.23 12.18 7.80
N LYS A 149 -1.27 10.84 7.72
CA LYS A 149 -1.81 10.00 8.79
C LYS A 149 -0.95 10.02 10.06
N ASN A 150 0.36 10.24 9.91
CA ASN A 150 1.33 10.13 10.99
C ASN A 150 1.80 11.50 11.55
N GLY A 151 1.17 12.61 11.16
CA GLY A 151 1.43 13.92 11.75
C GLY A 151 2.74 14.59 11.27
N TYR A 152 3.31 14.12 10.15
CA TYR A 152 4.52 14.70 9.58
C TYR A 152 4.24 16.07 8.97
N THR A 153 5.23 16.96 9.00
CA THR A 153 5.23 18.17 8.17
C THR A 153 6.08 17.93 6.92
N PHE A 154 5.51 18.16 5.74
CA PHE A 154 6.23 18.11 4.48
C PHE A 154 6.51 19.52 3.97
N VAL A 155 7.73 19.77 3.48
CA VAL A 155 8.14 21.07 2.93
C VAL A 155 8.83 20.88 1.59
N GLY A 156 8.21 21.31 0.49
CA GLY A 156 8.87 21.39 -0.81
C GLY A 156 9.69 22.66 -0.93
N VAL A 157 10.94 22.53 -1.37
CA VAL A 157 11.92 23.63 -1.43
C VAL A 157 12.33 23.90 -2.88
N THR A 158 11.96 25.07 -3.38
CA THR A 158 12.51 25.60 -4.63
C THR A 158 13.96 26.02 -4.37
N ALA A 159 14.94 25.31 -4.93
CA ALA A 159 16.37 25.65 -4.72
C ALA A 159 17.11 26.00 -6.02
N GLN A 160 16.47 25.80 -7.18
CA GLN A 160 17.12 25.88 -8.49
C GLN A 160 16.44 26.86 -9.43
N THR A 161 17.25 27.46 -10.31
CA THR A 161 16.86 28.50 -11.26
C THR A 161 15.83 28.01 -12.27
N VAL A 162 15.92 26.74 -12.68
CA VAL A 162 14.94 26.10 -13.58
C VAL A 162 13.54 26.12 -12.95
N GLY A 163 13.42 25.72 -11.68
CA GLY A 163 12.17 25.75 -10.93
C GLY A 163 11.59 27.17 -10.83
N VAL A 164 12.42 28.14 -10.43
CA VAL A 164 12.01 29.56 -10.39
C VAL A 164 11.55 30.08 -11.76
N THR A 165 12.20 29.66 -12.84
CA THR A 165 11.84 30.08 -14.19
C THR A 165 10.46 29.53 -14.59
N ALA A 166 10.18 28.26 -14.29
CA ALA A 166 8.88 27.66 -14.53
C ALA A 166 7.78 28.30 -13.67
N LEU A 167 8.05 28.58 -12.40
CA LEU A 167 7.11 29.28 -11.51
C LEU A 167 6.74 30.67 -12.08
N LYS A 168 7.71 31.44 -12.56
CA LYS A 168 7.45 32.73 -13.22
C LYS A 168 6.60 32.60 -14.48
N ALA A 169 6.79 31.52 -15.25
CA ALA A 169 5.98 31.25 -16.43
C ALA A 169 4.53 30.89 -16.05
N PHE A 170 4.34 30.18 -14.94
CA PHE A 170 3.02 29.80 -14.43
C PHE A 170 2.23 31.00 -13.87
N ASP A 171 2.84 31.79 -12.99
CA ASP A 171 2.23 33.00 -12.43
C ASP A 171 3.30 34.07 -12.14
N ASN A 172 3.53 34.95 -13.12
CA ASN A 172 4.55 35.99 -12.99
C ASN A 172 4.19 37.04 -11.92
N ALA A 173 2.91 37.30 -11.66
CA ALA A 173 2.51 38.27 -10.64
C ALA A 173 2.88 37.76 -9.24
N ARG A 174 2.70 36.46 -9.00
CA ARG A 174 3.07 35.79 -7.76
C ARG A 174 4.57 35.57 -7.62
N TYR A 175 5.24 35.07 -8.66
CA TYR A 175 6.62 34.56 -8.58
C TYR A 175 7.69 35.45 -9.24
N GLY A 176 7.31 36.57 -9.88
CA GLY A 176 8.23 37.44 -10.62
C GLY A 176 9.43 37.93 -9.79
N SER A 177 9.24 38.08 -8.47
CA SER A 177 10.29 38.51 -7.54
C SER A 177 11.28 37.42 -7.10
N LEU A 178 11.02 36.14 -7.42
CA LEU A 178 11.91 35.04 -7.04
C LEU A 178 13.24 35.10 -7.81
N SER A 179 14.34 34.77 -7.14
CA SER A 179 15.68 34.69 -7.72
C SER A 179 16.57 33.81 -6.84
N VAL A 180 17.06 32.70 -7.37
CA VAL A 180 17.93 31.74 -6.65
C VAL A 180 19.29 31.54 -7.33
N GLY A 181 19.53 32.24 -8.44
CA GLY A 181 20.82 32.26 -9.13
C GLY A 181 21.59 33.55 -8.89
N LEU A 182 22.77 33.67 -9.50
CA LEU A 182 23.72 34.77 -9.30
C LEU A 182 23.29 36.14 -9.87
N SER A 183 22.03 36.27 -10.32
CA SER A 183 21.40 37.52 -10.79
C SER A 183 22.26 38.35 -11.78
N GLY A 184 22.98 37.68 -12.69
CA GLY A 184 23.81 38.33 -13.72
C GLY A 184 25.19 38.82 -13.23
N ASN A 185 25.53 38.62 -11.95
CA ASN A 185 26.80 38.99 -11.33
C ASN A 185 27.76 37.79 -11.16
N ALA A 186 27.71 36.85 -12.12
CA ALA A 186 28.63 35.71 -12.10
C ALA A 186 30.08 36.21 -12.32
N PRO A 187 31.07 35.78 -11.51
CA PRO A 187 32.46 36.14 -11.72
C PRO A 187 32.94 35.69 -13.10
N SER A 188 33.66 36.55 -13.82
CA SER A 188 34.22 36.20 -15.13
C SER A 188 35.18 35.01 -15.00
N GLY A 189 34.93 33.91 -15.73
CA GLY A 189 35.79 32.72 -15.73
C GLY A 189 35.50 31.70 -14.61
N ALA A 190 34.53 31.96 -13.73
CA ALA A 190 33.99 30.92 -12.87
C ALA A 190 33.06 30.01 -13.70
N PRO A 191 32.98 28.69 -13.41
CA PRO A 191 31.93 27.86 -13.97
C PRO A 191 30.58 28.51 -13.67
N THR A 192 29.81 28.81 -14.71
CA THR A 192 28.48 29.43 -14.60
C THR A 192 27.46 28.40 -14.10
N ASP A 193 27.65 27.88 -12.89
CA ASP A 193 26.59 27.14 -12.22
C ASP A 193 25.52 28.16 -11.80
N ASN A 194 24.46 28.24 -12.60
CA ASN A 194 23.29 29.07 -12.31
C ASN A 194 22.64 28.71 -10.96
N ASP A 195 22.92 27.52 -10.43
CA ASP A 195 22.41 27.04 -9.14
C ASP A 195 23.52 27.02 -8.06
N ALA A 196 24.58 27.82 -8.20
CA ALA A 196 25.70 27.84 -7.25
C ALA A 196 25.30 28.22 -5.81
N LEU A 197 24.16 28.91 -5.63
CA LEU A 197 23.62 29.28 -4.32
C LEU A 197 22.72 28.19 -3.72
N SER A 198 22.32 27.20 -4.51
CA SER A 198 21.25 26.25 -4.14
C SER A 198 21.51 25.49 -2.84
N TYR A 199 22.78 25.12 -2.56
CA TYR A 199 23.17 24.43 -1.34
C TYR A 199 22.97 25.27 -0.07
N ASP A 200 23.32 26.56 -0.14
CA ASP A 200 23.18 27.48 0.99
C ASP A 200 21.74 27.95 1.14
N ILE A 201 21.02 28.12 0.03
CA ILE A 201 19.57 28.40 0.03
C ILE A 201 18.82 27.26 0.72
N TYR A 202 19.10 26.00 0.34
CA TYR A 202 18.49 24.84 0.99
C TYR A 202 18.83 24.78 2.49
N SER A 203 20.09 25.04 2.85
CA SER A 203 20.53 25.09 4.26
C SER A 203 19.84 26.22 5.04
N SER A 204 19.65 27.38 4.42
CA SER A 204 18.95 28.54 4.99
C SER A 204 17.48 28.24 5.22
N VAL A 205 16.84 27.48 4.32
CA VAL A 205 15.47 26.99 4.51
C VAL A 205 15.41 26.04 5.70
N VAL A 206 16.29 25.03 5.78
CA VAL A 206 16.34 24.10 6.93
C VAL A 206 16.54 24.86 8.25
N LYS A 207 17.48 25.81 8.28
CA LYS A 207 17.71 26.70 9.43
C LYS A 207 16.44 27.48 9.80
N ALA A 208 15.72 28.02 8.81
CA ALA A 208 14.48 28.74 9.04
C ALA A 208 13.38 27.83 9.63
N LEU A 209 13.26 26.59 9.16
CA LEU A 209 12.33 25.59 9.70
C LEU A 209 12.66 25.24 11.16
N LYS A 210 13.94 25.18 11.53
CA LYS A 210 14.43 25.00 12.91
C LYS A 210 14.31 26.25 13.81
N GLY A 211 13.74 27.34 13.32
CA GLY A 211 13.50 28.58 14.08
C GLY A 211 14.56 29.66 13.91
N GLY A 212 15.65 29.39 13.16
CA GLY A 212 16.69 30.36 12.83
C GLY A 212 16.28 31.30 11.69
N ARG A 213 15.20 32.07 11.89
CA ARG A 213 14.57 32.95 10.89
C ARG A 213 14.18 34.31 11.47
N THR A 214 13.92 35.25 10.58
CA THR A 214 13.10 36.45 10.88
C THR A 214 11.75 36.36 10.15
N GLY A 215 10.78 37.19 10.54
CA GLY A 215 9.46 37.19 9.93
C GLY A 215 8.52 36.13 10.51
N VAL A 216 7.65 35.57 9.68
CA VAL A 216 6.59 34.63 10.13
C VAL A 216 7.12 33.23 10.41
N ASP A 217 6.38 32.46 11.21
CA ASP A 217 6.64 31.02 11.38
C ASP A 217 5.92 30.21 10.28
N PRO A 218 6.65 29.62 9.31
CA PRO A 218 6.02 28.80 8.27
C PRO A 218 5.42 27.50 8.83
N LEU A 219 5.86 27.06 10.02
CA LEU A 219 5.36 25.86 10.69
C LEU A 219 4.15 26.12 11.61
N GLY A 220 3.69 27.38 11.71
CA GLY A 220 2.48 27.73 12.46
C GLY A 220 2.52 27.35 13.94
N GLY A 221 3.69 27.39 14.58
CA GLY A 221 3.88 27.03 15.98
C GLY A 221 4.33 25.58 16.23
N ILE A 222 4.45 24.75 15.20
CA ILE A 222 5.05 23.41 15.33
C ILE A 222 6.57 23.56 15.54
N ALA A 223 7.09 22.95 16.60
CA ALA A 223 8.53 22.86 16.83
C ALA A 223 9.13 21.71 16.01
N ALA A 224 10.01 22.02 15.05
CA ALA A 224 10.76 21.01 14.30
C ALA A 224 11.83 20.37 15.21
N THR A 225 11.52 19.17 15.73
CA THR A 225 12.45 18.37 16.54
C THR A 225 13.45 17.61 15.68
N LYS A 226 13.07 17.27 14.45
CA LYS A 226 13.88 16.57 13.46
C LYS A 226 13.62 17.14 12.07
N VAL A 227 14.67 17.30 11.27
CA VAL A 227 14.55 17.59 9.83
C VAL A 227 15.20 16.47 9.04
N ILE A 228 14.40 15.79 8.22
CA ILE A 228 14.87 14.82 7.23
C ILE A 228 14.98 15.54 5.88
N ALA A 229 16.21 15.65 5.36
CA ALA A 229 16.42 16.13 4.00
C ALA A 229 16.05 15.03 3.00
N SER A 230 15.16 15.34 2.06
CA SER A 230 14.67 14.38 1.06
C SER A 230 14.88 14.89 -0.35
N GLY A 231 15.19 14.00 -1.27
CA GLY A 231 15.27 14.33 -2.69
C GLY A 231 15.26 13.08 -3.54
N GLU A 232 14.83 13.23 -4.78
CA GLU A 232 14.67 12.14 -5.72
C GLU A 232 15.47 12.42 -6.99
N SER A 233 16.14 11.42 -7.56
CA SER A 233 16.81 11.53 -8.87
C SER A 233 17.91 12.63 -8.91
N GLN A 234 17.73 13.68 -9.72
CA GLN A 234 18.64 14.82 -9.78
C GLN A 234 18.73 15.58 -8.45
N SER A 235 17.61 15.80 -7.74
CA SER A 235 17.67 16.48 -6.44
C SER A 235 18.28 15.60 -5.36
N CYS A 236 18.14 14.27 -5.46
CA CYS A 236 18.93 13.32 -4.66
C CYS A 236 20.43 13.45 -4.91
N SER A 237 20.86 13.70 -6.15
CA SER A 237 22.28 13.92 -6.49
C SER A 237 22.82 15.25 -5.95
N ARG A 238 22.00 16.31 -5.96
CA ARG A 238 22.29 17.57 -5.27
C ARG A 238 22.39 17.36 -3.76
N LEU A 239 21.43 16.67 -3.14
CA LEU A 239 21.48 16.36 -1.71
C LEU A 239 22.64 15.45 -1.32
N SER A 240 23.06 14.53 -2.18
CA SER A 240 24.26 13.74 -1.95
C SER A 240 25.50 14.64 -1.90
N SER A 241 25.57 15.66 -2.75
CA SER A 241 26.65 16.67 -2.69
C SER A 241 26.56 17.55 -1.44
N HIS A 242 25.34 17.89 -1.00
CA HIS A 242 25.10 18.61 0.25
C HIS A 242 25.54 17.79 1.46
N TYR A 243 25.06 16.55 1.62
CA TYR A 243 25.50 15.59 2.65
C TYR A 243 27.02 15.45 2.71
N ASN A 244 27.64 15.31 1.54
CA ASN A 244 29.07 15.05 1.42
C ASN A 244 29.92 16.28 1.81
N ARG A 245 29.56 17.45 1.29
CA ARG A 245 30.48 18.59 1.27
C ARG A 245 30.03 19.79 2.08
N ILE A 246 28.74 19.91 2.37
CA ILE A 246 28.12 21.09 2.98
C ILE A 246 27.64 20.77 4.38
N GLU A 247 26.90 19.67 4.55
CA GLU A 247 26.37 19.31 5.86
C GLU A 247 27.44 19.17 6.96
N PRO A 248 28.66 18.65 6.71
CA PRO A 248 29.70 18.58 7.74
C PRO A 248 30.18 19.96 8.23
N THR A 249 29.86 21.06 7.53
CA THR A 249 30.12 22.43 7.99
C THR A 249 28.89 23.05 8.67
N HIS A 250 27.69 22.58 8.35
CA HIS A 250 26.43 23.16 8.80
C HIS A 250 25.84 22.45 10.03
N ASP A 251 25.88 21.12 10.07
CA ASP A 251 25.33 20.27 11.14
C ASP A 251 23.87 20.65 11.52
N ILE A 252 23.01 20.73 10.50
CA ILE A 252 21.61 21.19 10.62
C ILE A 252 20.56 20.14 10.23
N VAL A 253 20.92 19.09 9.49
CA VAL A 253 20.02 18.05 9.02
C VAL A 253 20.18 16.81 9.89
N ASP A 254 19.07 16.26 10.38
CA ASP A 254 19.09 15.09 11.27
C ASP A 254 19.23 13.76 10.51
N GLY A 255 18.79 13.71 9.25
CA GLY A 255 18.93 12.53 8.40
C GLY A 255 18.65 12.80 6.93
N TYR A 256 19.19 11.97 6.04
CA TYR A 256 19.05 12.09 4.59
C TYR A 256 18.30 10.91 4.01
N LEU A 257 17.17 11.18 3.37
CA LEU A 257 16.47 10.26 2.49
C LEU A 257 16.89 10.56 1.04
N LEU A 258 17.59 9.62 0.43
CA LEU A 258 18.16 9.75 -0.91
C LEU A 258 17.49 8.76 -1.85
N THR A 259 16.60 9.23 -2.71
CA THR A 259 15.74 8.37 -3.52
C THR A 259 16.19 8.32 -4.99
N VAL A 260 16.32 7.11 -5.54
CA VAL A 260 16.65 6.78 -6.94
C VAL A 260 17.81 7.59 -7.53
N CYS A 261 18.90 7.71 -6.78
CA CYS A 261 20.16 8.24 -7.29
C CYS A 261 21.37 7.42 -6.82
N SER A 262 22.50 7.64 -7.49
CA SER A 262 23.69 6.79 -7.36
C SER A 262 24.94 7.51 -6.85
N SER A 263 24.87 8.78 -6.46
CA SER A 263 26.08 9.51 -6.03
C SER A 263 26.78 8.85 -4.84
N GLN A 264 28.12 8.74 -4.87
CA GLN A 264 28.88 8.20 -3.72
C GLN A 264 28.66 9.06 -2.47
N LEU A 265 28.58 8.42 -1.29
CA LEU A 265 28.49 9.12 -0.01
C LEU A 265 29.78 8.90 0.78
N ARG A 266 30.18 9.94 1.51
CA ARG A 266 31.30 9.88 2.45
C ARG A 266 30.91 9.12 3.72
N THR A 267 31.87 8.40 4.28
CA THR A 267 31.67 7.50 5.42
C THR A 267 32.40 7.98 6.69
N ASP A 268 33.10 9.11 6.58
CA ASP A 268 34.00 9.67 7.58
C ASP A 268 33.38 10.83 8.38
N THR A 269 32.05 11.00 8.34
CA THR A 269 31.31 11.95 9.17
C THR A 269 30.51 11.23 10.25
N PRO A 270 31.03 11.12 11.49
CA PRO A 270 30.31 10.48 12.58
C PRO A 270 28.95 11.17 12.86
N GLY A 271 27.94 10.38 13.20
CA GLY A 271 26.63 10.89 13.60
C GLY A 271 25.64 11.13 12.46
N GLN A 272 26.11 11.50 11.26
CA GLN A 272 25.25 11.68 10.09
C GLN A 272 24.59 10.36 9.65
N LYS A 273 23.28 10.43 9.38
CA LYS A 273 22.46 9.28 8.98
C LYS A 273 21.90 9.48 7.57
N ALA A 274 22.05 8.47 6.72
CA ALA A 274 21.47 8.44 5.39
C ALA A 274 20.88 7.06 5.08
N ILE A 275 19.67 7.04 4.55
CA ILE A 275 19.10 5.87 3.87
C ILE A 275 18.94 6.25 2.41
N ARG A 276 19.52 5.42 1.54
CA ARG A 276 19.39 5.56 0.10
C ARG A 276 18.49 4.46 -0.44
N ILE A 277 17.40 4.84 -1.08
CA ILE A 277 16.52 3.92 -1.80
C ILE A 277 16.93 3.92 -3.27
N ILE A 278 17.15 2.74 -3.82
CA ILE A 278 17.62 2.53 -5.19
C ILE A 278 16.62 1.59 -5.87
N SER A 279 16.10 1.96 -7.04
CA SER A 279 15.21 1.08 -7.81
C SER A 279 16.01 0.15 -8.73
N GLU A 280 15.34 -0.79 -9.39
CA GLU A 280 15.96 -1.61 -10.43
C GLU A 280 16.48 -0.75 -11.60
N SER A 281 15.87 0.40 -11.89
CA SER A 281 16.32 1.30 -12.97
C SER A 281 17.75 1.80 -12.76
N GLU A 282 18.12 2.11 -11.51
CA GLU A 282 19.48 2.53 -11.15
C GLU A 282 20.43 1.33 -11.10
N ASN A 283 19.91 0.19 -10.64
CA ASN A 283 20.66 -1.04 -10.39
C ASN A 283 20.68 -2.05 -11.53
N ARG A 284 20.18 -1.72 -12.72
CA ARG A 284 20.17 -2.62 -13.89
C ARG A 284 21.55 -3.09 -14.35
N VAL A 285 22.60 -2.36 -13.99
CA VAL A 285 23.99 -2.76 -14.13
C VAL A 285 24.70 -2.60 -12.78
N PRO A 286 25.71 -3.43 -12.48
CA PRO A 286 26.52 -3.24 -11.29
C PRO A 286 27.23 -1.90 -11.43
N ARG A 287 26.74 -0.91 -10.69
CA ARG A 287 27.38 0.39 -10.55
C ARG A 287 28.35 0.36 -9.37
N THR A 288 29.08 1.46 -9.20
CA THR A 288 29.85 1.70 -7.97
C THR A 288 29.01 1.62 -6.70
N GLU A 289 27.69 1.84 -6.77
CA GLU A 289 26.81 1.86 -5.58
C GLU A 289 26.46 0.48 -5.05
N ALA A 290 26.37 -0.52 -5.93
CA ALA A 290 26.18 -1.91 -5.54
C ALA A 290 27.36 -2.43 -4.69
N THR A 291 28.52 -1.74 -4.76
CA THR A 291 29.71 -2.04 -3.95
C THR A 291 29.94 -1.05 -2.81
N LEU A 292 29.10 -0.02 -2.64
CA LEU A 292 29.21 0.90 -1.51
C LEU A 292 28.78 0.20 -0.22
N PRO A 293 29.61 0.27 0.84
CA PRO A 293 29.32 -0.40 2.09
C PRO A 293 28.19 0.30 2.84
N ASP A 294 27.29 -0.48 3.42
CA ASP A 294 26.51 -0.04 4.57
C ASP A 294 27.47 0.23 5.75
N THR A 295 27.19 1.28 6.54
CA THR A 295 28.06 1.72 7.66
C THR A 295 27.22 2.05 8.89
N ASP A 296 27.83 2.49 9.98
CA ASP A 296 27.07 2.98 11.15
C ASP A 296 26.25 4.26 10.87
N GLY A 297 26.40 4.87 9.69
CA GLY A 297 25.65 6.05 9.25
C GLY A 297 24.93 5.92 7.91
N ILE A 298 25.16 4.84 7.14
CA ILE A 298 24.61 4.70 5.79
C ILE A 298 23.89 3.36 5.63
N ARG A 299 22.70 3.41 5.01
CA ARG A 299 22.00 2.26 4.46
C ARG A 299 21.71 2.43 2.98
N HIS A 300 21.86 1.34 2.23
CA HIS A 300 21.47 1.25 0.84
C HIS A 300 20.37 0.19 0.68
N TRP A 301 19.19 0.62 0.25
CA TRP A 301 17.99 -0.20 0.13
C TRP A 301 17.62 -0.33 -1.34
N GLU A 302 17.95 -1.48 -1.92
CA GLU A 302 17.78 -1.75 -3.35
C GLU A 302 16.47 -2.51 -3.58
N VAL A 303 15.51 -1.92 -4.28
CA VAL A 303 14.18 -2.53 -4.49
C VAL A 303 14.12 -3.23 -5.85
N ALA A 304 13.93 -4.54 -5.83
CA ALA A 304 13.84 -5.36 -7.04
C ALA A 304 12.55 -5.06 -7.81
N GLY A 305 12.65 -5.02 -9.15
CA GLY A 305 11.54 -4.76 -10.06
C GLY A 305 10.91 -3.37 -9.98
N GLY A 306 11.43 -2.46 -9.14
CA GLY A 306 11.00 -1.06 -9.09
C GLY A 306 11.54 -0.25 -10.27
N SER A 307 10.74 0.63 -10.83
CA SER A 307 11.19 1.66 -11.79
C SER A 307 11.60 2.94 -11.07
N HIS A 308 12.41 3.78 -11.74
CA HIS A 308 12.82 5.10 -11.22
C HIS A 308 11.62 5.94 -10.81
N LEU A 309 10.56 5.93 -11.62
CA LEU A 309 9.25 6.49 -11.29
C LEU A 309 8.22 5.35 -11.30
N PRO A 310 7.65 4.97 -10.15
CA PRO A 310 6.68 3.88 -10.06
C PRO A 310 5.28 4.36 -10.42
N ARG A 311 4.40 3.41 -10.76
CA ARG A 311 3.01 3.69 -11.14
C ARG A 311 2.25 4.51 -10.11
N VAL A 312 2.40 4.17 -8.82
CA VAL A 312 1.71 4.86 -7.72
C VAL A 312 2.09 6.34 -7.64
N ALA A 313 3.35 6.69 -7.88
CA ALA A 313 3.80 8.08 -7.85
C ALA A 313 3.29 8.87 -9.07
N TRP A 314 3.27 8.24 -10.25
CA TRP A 314 2.69 8.86 -11.45
C TRP A 314 1.20 9.15 -11.28
N ASP A 315 0.43 8.21 -10.75
CA ASP A 315 -1.02 8.39 -10.57
C ASP A 315 -1.36 9.53 -9.61
N ASN A 316 -0.52 9.78 -8.60
CA ASN A 316 -0.65 10.93 -7.70
C ASN A 316 -0.23 12.27 -8.34
N LEU A 317 0.61 12.25 -9.37
CA LEU A 317 1.18 13.45 -10.01
C LEU A 317 0.41 13.88 -11.27
N ASP A 318 -0.07 12.92 -12.08
CA ASP A 318 -0.50 13.14 -13.47
C ASP A 318 -1.61 14.20 -13.60
N ASN A 319 -2.62 14.14 -12.72
CA ASN A 319 -3.72 15.10 -12.74
C ASN A 319 -3.25 16.52 -12.43
N LEU A 320 -2.35 16.68 -11.46
CA LEU A 320 -1.80 17.98 -11.06
C LEU A 320 -0.87 18.54 -12.13
N LEU A 321 -0.05 17.69 -12.73
CA LEU A 321 0.84 18.08 -13.81
C LEU A 321 0.04 18.53 -15.05
N THR A 322 -1.04 17.81 -15.37
CA THR A 322 -1.96 18.17 -16.45
C THR A 322 -2.71 19.48 -16.14
N ARG A 323 -3.09 19.71 -14.88
CA ARG A 323 -3.75 20.94 -14.42
C ARG A 323 -2.87 22.17 -14.58
N ASP A 324 -1.60 22.09 -14.15
CA ASP A 324 -0.76 23.29 -13.93
C ASP A 324 0.34 23.48 -14.96
N PHE A 325 0.70 22.45 -15.72
CA PHE A 325 1.86 22.49 -16.60
C PHE A 325 1.54 21.97 -17.99
N ILE A 326 1.45 20.65 -18.15
CA ILE A 326 1.20 20.01 -19.44
C ILE A 326 0.68 18.59 -19.23
N GLU A 327 -0.11 18.12 -20.19
CA GLU A 327 -0.48 16.71 -20.29
C GLU A 327 0.77 15.83 -20.51
N GLY A 328 1.00 14.89 -19.59
CA GLY A 328 2.15 14.01 -19.58
C GLY A 328 1.97 12.79 -20.48
N THR A 329 2.38 12.87 -21.75
CA THR A 329 2.35 11.69 -22.65
C THR A 329 3.75 11.13 -22.90
N ALA A 330 3.84 9.80 -22.89
CA ALA A 330 5.05 9.05 -23.24
C ALA A 330 4.70 7.85 -24.12
N SER A 331 5.47 7.68 -25.20
CA SER A 331 5.43 6.49 -26.04
C SER A 331 6.65 5.63 -25.73
N CYS A 332 6.45 4.60 -24.92
CA CYS A 332 7.47 3.62 -24.57
C CYS A 332 7.26 2.30 -25.31
N GLN A 333 8.32 1.51 -25.49
CA GLN A 333 8.25 0.22 -26.19
C GLN A 333 7.43 -0.82 -25.42
N LYS A 334 7.62 -0.89 -24.09
CA LYS A 334 6.80 -1.70 -23.17
C LYS A 334 5.79 -0.81 -22.44
N PHE A 335 4.75 -1.43 -21.89
CA PHE A 335 3.81 -0.73 -21.00
C PHE A 335 4.60 -0.14 -19.81
N PRO A 336 4.67 1.20 -19.69
CA PRO A 336 5.59 1.86 -18.77
C PRO A 336 5.07 1.81 -17.32
N LEU A 337 5.96 2.12 -16.39
CA LEU A 337 5.74 2.18 -14.94
C LEU A 337 5.60 0.80 -14.32
N SER A 338 6.55 0.46 -13.45
CA SER A 338 6.45 -0.72 -12.60
C SER A 338 5.30 -0.55 -11.60
N LEU A 339 4.59 -1.64 -11.31
CA LEU A 339 3.52 -1.70 -10.31
C LEU A 339 4.05 -1.88 -8.88
N VAL A 340 5.37 -2.06 -8.71
CA VAL A 340 6.00 -2.19 -7.40
C VAL A 340 5.83 -0.90 -6.61
N LYS A 341 5.17 -0.99 -5.46
CA LYS A 341 4.92 0.13 -4.56
C LYS A 341 6.12 0.40 -3.66
N TRP A 342 7.29 0.59 -4.28
CA TRP A 342 8.52 0.90 -3.54
C TRP A 342 8.45 2.19 -2.71
N PRO A 343 7.56 3.18 -2.94
CA PRO A 343 7.36 4.27 -1.99
C PRO A 343 6.95 3.80 -0.58
N TYR A 344 6.45 2.58 -0.39
CA TYR A 344 6.28 2.03 0.97
C TYR A 344 7.62 1.75 1.68
N THR A 345 8.70 1.48 0.91
CA THR A 345 10.07 1.46 1.44
C THR A 345 10.52 2.85 1.87
N GLN A 346 10.01 3.92 1.23
CA GLN A 346 10.24 5.30 1.65
C GLN A 346 9.60 5.59 3.02
N ASN A 347 8.38 5.10 3.25
CA ASN A 347 7.70 5.23 4.55
C ASN A 347 8.53 4.62 5.67
N ALA A 348 8.98 3.38 5.48
CA ALA A 348 9.86 2.69 6.41
C ALA A 348 11.21 3.40 6.58
N ALA A 349 11.77 3.98 5.53
CA ALA A 349 13.02 4.74 5.60
C ALA A 349 12.88 6.02 6.43
N ILE A 350 11.77 6.74 6.29
CA ILE A 350 11.48 7.94 7.08
C ILE A 350 11.35 7.57 8.56
N ASP A 351 10.55 6.56 8.90
CA ASP A 351 10.38 6.07 10.28
C ASP A 351 11.72 5.63 10.89
N ALA A 352 12.50 4.85 10.12
CA ALA A 352 13.79 4.37 10.54
C ALA A 352 14.82 5.50 10.72
N LEU A 353 14.83 6.52 9.84
CA LEU A 353 15.70 7.69 9.98
C LEU A 353 15.36 8.52 11.22
N VAL A 354 14.07 8.68 11.54
CA VAL A 354 13.63 9.39 12.75
C VAL A 354 14.17 8.68 14.00
N SER A 355 13.97 7.36 14.09
CA SER A 355 14.49 6.56 15.20
C SER A 355 16.02 6.57 15.26
N TRP A 356 16.69 6.32 14.13
CA TRP A 356 18.14 6.15 14.06
C TRP A 356 18.91 7.45 14.34
N SER A 357 18.45 8.58 13.79
CA SER A 357 19.00 9.91 14.09
C SER A 357 18.69 10.37 15.52
N GLY A 358 17.72 9.74 16.19
CA GLY A 358 17.42 9.92 17.61
C GLY A 358 18.26 9.03 18.55
N GLY A 359 19.20 8.25 18.02
CA GLY A 359 20.00 7.29 18.79
C GLY A 359 19.38 5.90 18.94
N GLY A 360 18.31 5.62 18.20
CA GLY A 360 17.70 4.30 18.08
C GLY A 360 18.59 3.29 17.33
N ALA A 361 18.09 2.07 17.21
CA ALA A 361 18.79 1.00 16.50
C ALA A 361 19.01 1.36 15.02
N ALA A 362 20.12 0.88 14.46
CA ALA A 362 20.38 1.07 13.05
C ALA A 362 19.36 0.28 12.20
N PRO A 363 18.87 0.83 11.07
CA PRO A 363 17.94 0.14 10.19
C PRO A 363 18.55 -1.16 9.63
N PRO A 364 17.74 -2.09 9.11
CA PRO A 364 18.23 -3.31 8.49
C PRO A 364 19.13 -3.02 7.27
N ILE A 365 20.13 -3.88 7.07
CA ILE A 365 20.95 -3.91 5.84
C ILE A 365 20.18 -4.69 4.78
N ALA A 366 19.96 -4.09 3.62
CA ALA A 366 19.22 -4.74 2.54
C ALA A 366 20.07 -5.78 1.81
N PRO A 367 19.46 -6.89 1.34
CA PRO A 367 20.08 -7.71 0.31
C PRO A 367 20.37 -6.88 -0.93
N ARG A 368 21.47 -7.19 -1.63
CA ARG A 368 21.86 -6.53 -2.88
C ARG A 368 21.34 -7.28 -4.10
N GLY A 369 21.24 -6.60 -5.24
CA GLY A 369 20.97 -7.24 -6.52
C GLY A 369 22.00 -8.32 -6.86
N VAL A 370 21.57 -9.41 -7.49
CA VAL A 370 22.48 -10.45 -7.99
C VAL A 370 22.86 -10.12 -9.43
N TYR A 371 24.15 -10.09 -9.73
CA TYR A 371 24.69 -9.67 -11.03
C TYR A 371 25.48 -10.79 -11.71
N GLN A 372 25.49 -10.77 -13.04
CA GLN A 372 26.29 -11.68 -13.85
C GLN A 372 27.76 -11.21 -13.92
N ASP A 373 28.73 -12.12 -13.75
CA ASP A 373 30.17 -11.80 -13.63
C ASP A 373 30.88 -11.39 -14.95
N THR A 374 30.34 -11.69 -16.14
CA THR A 374 30.95 -11.39 -17.48
C THR A 374 29.95 -11.67 -18.64
N PRO A 375 30.01 -11.03 -19.83
CA PRO A 375 28.93 -10.16 -20.33
C PRO A 375 28.03 -10.74 -21.45
N ALA A 376 26.89 -10.07 -21.68
CA ALA A 376 26.37 -9.85 -23.04
C ALA A 376 25.65 -8.49 -23.20
N ASP A 377 25.00 -7.95 -22.16
CA ASP A 377 24.23 -6.71 -22.26
C ASP A 377 24.69 -5.65 -21.22
N PRO A 378 25.35 -4.55 -21.65
CA PRO A 378 25.72 -3.45 -20.76
C PRO A 378 24.52 -2.61 -20.32
N THR A 379 23.29 -2.99 -20.68
CA THR A 379 22.04 -2.32 -20.29
C THR A 379 21.19 -3.13 -19.30
N ASN A 380 21.53 -4.40 -19.04
CA ASN A 380 20.79 -5.29 -18.13
C ASN A 380 21.62 -6.51 -17.67
N GLN A 381 22.29 -6.40 -16.53
CA GLN A 381 23.17 -7.44 -15.96
C GLN A 381 22.63 -8.13 -14.70
N LEU A 382 21.45 -7.73 -14.22
CA LEU A 382 20.79 -8.42 -13.12
C LEU A 382 20.47 -9.85 -13.53
N VAL A 383 20.76 -10.80 -12.63
CA VAL A 383 20.28 -12.18 -12.74
C VAL A 383 18.78 -12.15 -12.57
N ARG A 384 18.08 -12.92 -13.41
CA ARG A 384 16.62 -13.01 -13.42
C ARG A 384 16.21 -14.47 -13.29
N ASP A 385 15.11 -14.69 -12.58
CA ASP A 385 14.52 -16.01 -12.45
C ASP A 385 13.81 -16.45 -13.76
N GLU A 386 13.18 -17.62 -13.73
CA GLU A 386 12.49 -18.20 -14.89
C GLU A 386 11.32 -17.36 -15.42
N TYR A 387 10.83 -16.39 -14.63
CA TYR A 387 9.76 -15.46 -15.03
C TYR A 387 10.30 -14.12 -15.50
N GLY A 388 11.61 -13.89 -15.44
CA GLY A 388 12.23 -12.61 -15.82
C GLY A 388 12.29 -11.59 -14.68
N ILE A 389 12.02 -12.00 -13.43
CA ILE A 389 12.06 -11.14 -12.25
C ILE A 389 13.48 -11.12 -11.67
N ALA A 390 13.99 -9.93 -11.32
CA ALA A 390 15.34 -9.77 -10.82
C ALA A 390 15.58 -10.49 -9.48
N GLU A 391 16.70 -11.21 -9.37
CA GLU A 391 17.16 -11.86 -8.13
C GLU A 391 17.90 -10.89 -7.20
N GLY A 392 17.81 -11.16 -5.89
CA GLY A 392 18.36 -10.29 -4.85
C GLY A 392 17.48 -9.07 -4.57
N GLY A 393 18.06 -8.09 -3.89
CA GLY A 393 17.35 -6.87 -3.47
C GLY A 393 16.25 -7.11 -2.44
N ILE A 394 15.56 -6.02 -2.10
CA ILE A 394 14.29 -5.98 -1.38
C ILE A 394 13.21 -6.45 -2.36
N ARG A 395 12.66 -7.63 -2.12
CA ARG A 395 11.63 -8.25 -2.96
C ARG A 395 10.25 -8.11 -2.32
N TYR A 396 9.41 -7.29 -2.93
CA TYR A 396 8.00 -7.16 -2.56
C TYR A 396 7.23 -8.46 -2.83
N PRO A 397 6.04 -8.65 -2.23
CA PRO A 397 5.13 -9.74 -2.58
C PRO A 397 4.82 -9.81 -4.08
N ASP A 398 4.86 -8.69 -4.81
CA ASP A 398 4.73 -8.63 -6.27
C ASP A 398 5.86 -9.39 -7.02
N MET A 399 6.97 -9.69 -6.34
CA MET A 399 8.11 -10.46 -6.86
C MET A 399 8.18 -11.89 -6.36
N THR A 400 7.65 -12.17 -5.17
CA THR A 400 7.69 -13.51 -4.56
C THR A 400 6.41 -14.31 -4.81
N VAL A 401 5.31 -13.60 -5.07
CA VAL A 401 3.99 -14.13 -5.45
C VAL A 401 3.52 -13.36 -6.71
N PRO A 402 4.27 -13.46 -7.82
CA PRO A 402 4.09 -12.59 -8.98
C PRO A 402 2.83 -12.88 -9.79
N THR A 403 2.22 -11.81 -10.28
CA THR A 403 1.14 -11.85 -11.29
C THR A 403 1.51 -11.14 -12.59
N ALA A 404 2.69 -10.53 -12.61
CA ALA A 404 3.28 -9.79 -13.72
C ALA A 404 4.81 -9.80 -13.58
N VAL A 405 5.52 -9.58 -14.68
CA VAL A 405 6.91 -9.15 -14.64
C VAL A 405 6.92 -7.64 -14.44
N ASN A 406 7.56 -7.19 -13.37
CA ASN A 406 7.85 -5.79 -13.13
C ASN A 406 9.38 -5.62 -13.24
N ASP A 407 9.82 -4.66 -14.05
CA ASP A 407 11.25 -4.41 -14.26
C ASP A 407 11.55 -2.90 -14.31
N GLY A 408 12.83 -2.57 -14.13
CA GLY A 408 13.33 -1.19 -14.19
C GLY A 408 13.72 -0.72 -15.59
N VAL A 409 13.42 -1.49 -16.66
CA VAL A 409 14.00 -1.29 -18.00
C VAL A 409 12.94 -1.15 -19.09
N ASN A 410 12.95 0.01 -19.74
CA ASN A 410 12.14 0.28 -20.92
C ASN A 410 12.88 1.24 -21.87
N THR A 411 12.34 1.47 -23.06
CA THR A 411 12.97 2.19 -24.16
C THR A 411 11.94 3.08 -24.84
N ILE A 412 12.44 4.07 -25.58
CA ILE A 412 11.59 4.96 -26.38
C ILE A 412 10.89 4.11 -27.45
N GLY A 413 9.57 4.24 -27.54
CA GLY A 413 8.74 3.61 -28.57
C GLY A 413 8.82 4.35 -29.91
N THR A 414 7.98 3.94 -30.87
CA THR A 414 7.94 4.57 -32.20
C THR A 414 7.12 5.84 -32.25
N GLY A 415 6.39 6.19 -31.18
CA GLY A 415 5.60 7.41 -31.07
C GLY A 415 6.36 8.58 -30.44
N GLY A 416 5.71 9.74 -30.41
CA GLY A 416 6.22 10.95 -29.75
C GLY A 416 5.67 11.13 -28.33
N GLY A 417 5.91 12.30 -27.75
CA GLY A 417 5.50 12.68 -26.39
C GLY A 417 6.64 13.38 -25.66
N LEU A 418 6.32 14.42 -24.88
CA LEU A 418 7.34 15.17 -24.14
C LEU A 418 8.10 14.26 -23.17
N PHE A 419 7.40 13.28 -22.58
CA PHE A 419 7.98 12.37 -21.60
C PHE A 419 8.54 11.08 -22.21
N SER A 420 8.48 10.89 -23.53
CA SER A 420 9.06 9.70 -24.18
C SER A 420 10.55 9.58 -23.92
N ALA A 421 11.29 10.69 -23.81
CA ALA A 421 12.71 10.66 -23.46
C ALA A 421 13.01 10.01 -22.09
N PHE A 422 12.02 9.97 -21.19
CA PHE A 422 12.13 9.35 -19.87
C PHE A 422 11.72 7.87 -19.83
N CYS A 423 11.37 7.25 -20.96
CA CYS A 423 10.98 5.83 -20.97
C CYS A 423 12.04 4.90 -20.35
N GLN A 424 13.32 5.24 -20.41
CA GLN A 424 14.40 4.48 -19.74
C GLN A 424 14.30 4.46 -18.22
N LEU A 425 13.57 5.41 -17.63
CA LEU A 425 13.34 5.57 -16.19
C LEU A 425 11.99 4.97 -15.75
N PHE A 426 11.04 4.83 -16.66
CA PHE A 426 9.71 4.33 -16.32
C PHE A 426 9.67 2.82 -16.09
N GLY A 427 10.69 2.06 -16.48
CA GLY A 427 10.63 0.60 -16.42
C GLY A 427 9.38 0.04 -17.09
N SER A 428 8.93 -1.14 -16.66
CA SER A 428 7.73 -1.74 -17.25
C SER A 428 6.97 -2.68 -16.33
N SER A 429 5.71 -2.90 -16.68
CA SER A 429 4.87 -3.95 -16.11
C SER A 429 4.24 -4.79 -17.22
N THR A 430 4.52 -6.09 -17.21
CA THR A 430 4.03 -7.06 -18.20
C THR A 430 3.22 -8.14 -17.49
N PRO A 431 1.87 -8.09 -17.55
CA PRO A 431 1.03 -9.09 -16.90
C PRO A 431 1.30 -10.50 -17.39
N PHE A 432 1.25 -11.49 -16.48
CA PHE A 432 1.27 -12.89 -16.89
C PHE A 432 0.01 -13.27 -17.65
N SER A 433 0.14 -14.25 -18.54
CA SER A 433 -1.00 -14.87 -19.21
C SER A 433 -1.82 -15.69 -18.22
N SER A 434 -3.09 -15.93 -18.54
CA SER A 434 -3.96 -16.78 -17.72
C SER A 434 -3.38 -18.18 -17.53
N GLU A 435 -2.70 -18.75 -18.53
CA GLU A 435 -2.07 -20.07 -18.46
C GLU A 435 -0.95 -20.11 -17.42
N VAL A 436 -0.11 -19.07 -17.38
CA VAL A 436 0.96 -18.94 -16.38
C VAL A 436 0.35 -18.75 -15.00
N LEU A 437 -0.62 -17.84 -14.84
CA LEU A 437 -1.31 -17.61 -13.57
C LEU A 437 -1.96 -18.90 -13.02
N HIS A 438 -2.57 -19.71 -13.86
CA HIS A 438 -3.21 -20.98 -13.45
C HIS A 438 -2.23 -22.13 -13.23
N THR A 439 -0.97 -21.97 -13.65
CA THR A 439 0.12 -22.88 -13.26
C THR A 439 0.69 -22.50 -11.89
N LEU A 440 0.78 -21.19 -11.61
CA LEU A 440 1.29 -20.66 -10.35
C LEU A 440 0.30 -20.80 -9.19
N TYR A 441 -0.98 -20.53 -9.46
CA TYR A 441 -2.04 -20.43 -8.47
C TYR A 441 -3.22 -21.32 -8.81
N THR A 442 -3.67 -22.08 -7.82
CA THR A 442 -4.82 -22.99 -7.97
C THR A 442 -6.11 -22.21 -8.25
N ASP A 443 -6.33 -21.13 -7.49
CA ASP A 443 -7.45 -20.20 -7.57
C ASP A 443 -7.11 -18.89 -6.81
N HIS A 444 -8.07 -17.97 -6.75
CA HIS A 444 -7.92 -16.69 -6.05
C HIS A 444 -7.59 -16.85 -4.55
N ALA A 445 -8.15 -17.86 -3.88
CA ALA A 445 -7.88 -18.09 -2.46
C ALA A 445 -6.42 -18.51 -2.19
N ASP A 446 -5.87 -19.37 -3.05
CA ASP A 446 -4.46 -19.78 -2.99
C ASP A 446 -3.51 -18.58 -3.19
N TYR A 447 -3.81 -17.72 -4.16
CA TYR A 447 -3.06 -16.48 -4.37
C TYR A 447 -3.10 -15.55 -3.15
N LEU A 448 -4.30 -15.25 -2.62
CA LEU A 448 -4.42 -14.38 -1.46
C LEU A 448 -3.71 -14.93 -0.22
N ALA A 449 -3.78 -16.24 0.01
CA ALA A 449 -3.09 -16.87 1.13
C ALA A 449 -1.57 -16.72 1.01
N ARG A 450 -1.00 -16.98 -0.19
CA ARG A 450 0.44 -16.83 -0.44
C ARG A 450 0.89 -15.37 -0.38
N TYR A 451 0.14 -14.46 -1.01
CA TYR A 451 0.48 -13.04 -1.04
C TYR A 451 0.38 -12.42 0.36
N SER A 452 -0.66 -12.77 1.14
CA SER A 452 -0.80 -12.28 2.52
C SER A 452 0.35 -12.75 3.40
N GLN A 453 0.73 -14.03 3.31
CA GLN A 453 1.88 -14.56 4.04
C GLN A 453 3.18 -13.84 3.63
N ALA A 454 3.40 -13.64 2.32
CA ALA A 454 4.57 -12.93 1.82
C ALA A 454 4.61 -11.47 2.30
N ALA A 455 3.46 -10.78 2.37
CA ALA A 455 3.37 -9.42 2.91
C ALA A 455 3.67 -9.39 4.42
N ASP A 456 3.16 -10.35 5.20
CA ASP A 456 3.45 -10.47 6.64
C ASP A 456 4.93 -10.76 6.91
N ASP A 457 5.52 -11.68 6.15
CA ASP A 457 6.95 -11.98 6.25
C ASP A 457 7.80 -10.76 5.86
N PHE A 458 7.33 -9.98 4.87
CA PHE A 458 8.03 -8.78 4.42
C PHE A 458 8.05 -7.67 5.48
N VAL A 459 6.99 -7.48 6.26
CA VAL A 459 7.01 -6.58 7.44
C VAL A 459 8.12 -6.96 8.41
N GLY A 460 8.35 -8.26 8.63
CA GLY A 460 9.42 -8.78 9.50
C GLY A 460 10.84 -8.41 9.06
N THR A 461 11.03 -7.98 7.81
CA THR A 461 12.32 -7.52 7.29
C THR A 461 12.65 -6.06 7.65
N GLY A 462 11.65 -5.26 8.01
CA GLY A 462 11.80 -3.83 8.33
C GLY A 462 11.90 -2.90 7.12
N PHE A 463 11.69 -3.38 5.90
CA PHE A 463 11.71 -2.54 4.68
C PHE A 463 10.34 -1.97 4.29
N ILE A 464 9.26 -2.36 4.97
CA ILE A 464 7.93 -1.75 4.87
C ILE A 464 7.28 -1.70 6.25
N LEU A 465 6.27 -0.85 6.44
CA LEU A 465 5.49 -0.80 7.67
C LEU A 465 4.31 -1.79 7.63
N ALA A 466 3.79 -2.14 8.80
CA ALA A 466 2.62 -3.04 8.90
C ALA A 466 1.39 -2.48 8.16
N GLU A 467 1.19 -1.15 8.18
CA GLU A 467 0.09 -0.52 7.46
C GLU A 467 0.25 -0.55 5.93
N ASP A 468 1.49 -0.58 5.44
CA ASP A 468 1.79 -0.75 4.02
C ASP A 468 1.42 -2.16 3.56
N ALA A 469 1.74 -3.18 4.37
CA ALA A 469 1.38 -4.56 4.08
C ALA A 469 -0.14 -4.78 4.00
N GLU A 470 -0.92 -4.13 4.86
CA GLU A 470 -2.39 -4.21 4.79
C GLU A 470 -2.94 -3.59 3.50
N ARG A 471 -2.34 -2.49 3.01
CA ARG A 471 -2.68 -1.90 1.71
C ARG A 471 -2.32 -2.83 0.55
N LEU A 472 -1.13 -3.44 0.58
CA LEU A 472 -0.75 -4.46 -0.42
C LEU A 472 -1.72 -5.65 -0.44
N LYS A 473 -2.17 -6.12 0.74
CA LYS A 473 -3.18 -7.20 0.85
C LYS A 473 -4.54 -6.77 0.32
N GLN A 474 -4.93 -5.51 0.48
CA GLN A 474 -6.16 -4.97 -0.12
C GLN A 474 -6.07 -4.99 -1.64
N ASP A 475 -4.97 -4.48 -2.21
CA ASP A 475 -4.76 -4.49 -3.66
C ASP A 475 -4.79 -5.92 -4.23
N ALA A 476 -4.21 -6.88 -3.52
CA ALA A 476 -4.25 -8.29 -3.92
C ALA A 476 -5.68 -8.85 -3.97
N ARG A 477 -6.60 -8.43 -3.06
CA ARG A 477 -8.02 -8.82 -3.10
C ARG A 477 -8.71 -8.34 -4.38
N GLU A 478 -8.29 -7.21 -4.91
CA GLU A 478 -8.82 -6.64 -6.14
C GLU A 478 -8.24 -7.29 -7.41
N PHE A 479 -7.27 -8.20 -7.30
CA PHE A 479 -6.71 -8.86 -8.48
C PHE A 479 -7.78 -9.68 -9.23
N ALA A 480 -8.12 -9.26 -10.45
CA ALA A 480 -9.32 -9.74 -11.15
C ALA A 480 -9.12 -10.92 -12.11
N ARG A 481 -7.86 -11.32 -12.37
CA ARG A 481 -7.52 -12.28 -13.43
C ARG A 481 -7.45 -13.73 -12.98
N LEU A 482 -7.61 -14.02 -11.69
CA LEU A 482 -7.65 -15.38 -11.16
C LEU A 482 -9.08 -15.89 -11.02
N ARG A 483 -9.29 -17.15 -11.40
CA ARG A 483 -10.58 -17.82 -11.23
C ARG A 483 -10.96 -17.87 -9.74
N PRO A 484 -12.26 -17.71 -9.40
CA PRO A 484 -12.70 -17.85 -8.02
C PRO A 484 -12.44 -19.25 -7.46
N SER A 485 -12.39 -19.35 -6.13
CA SER A 485 -12.29 -20.62 -5.44
C SER A 485 -13.53 -21.49 -5.69
N LEU A 486 -13.40 -22.80 -5.48
CA LEU A 486 -14.54 -23.71 -5.58
C LEU A 486 -15.69 -23.29 -4.64
N PRO A 487 -16.95 -23.23 -5.11
CA PRO A 487 -18.07 -22.85 -4.25
C PRO A 487 -18.32 -23.86 -3.14
N SER A 488 -18.51 -23.35 -1.93
CA SER A 488 -18.86 -24.10 -0.73
C SER A 488 -20.29 -23.79 -0.30
N VAL A 489 -21.00 -24.75 0.31
CA VAL A 489 -22.36 -24.51 0.81
C VAL A 489 -22.31 -23.92 2.21
N ILE A 490 -22.93 -22.76 2.41
CA ILE A 490 -23.16 -22.20 3.75
C ILE A 490 -24.50 -22.71 4.30
N GLY A 491 -24.44 -23.21 5.54
CA GLY A 491 -25.61 -23.72 6.26
C GLY A 491 -26.06 -25.12 5.82
N LYS A 492 -27.27 -25.52 6.24
CA LYS A 492 -27.87 -26.78 5.81
C LYS A 492 -28.64 -26.56 4.52
N VAL A 493 -28.42 -27.43 3.53
CA VAL A 493 -29.31 -27.51 2.37
C VAL A 493 -30.72 -27.82 2.88
N SER A 494 -31.61 -26.85 2.81
CA SER A 494 -32.97 -27.05 3.29
C SER A 494 -33.73 -27.97 2.34
N ASN A 495 -34.73 -28.69 2.86
CA ASN A 495 -35.67 -29.43 2.02
C ASN A 495 -36.42 -28.54 1.04
N LYS A 496 -36.46 -27.22 1.24
CA LYS A 496 -37.06 -26.25 0.31
C LYS A 496 -36.15 -25.93 -0.89
N GLY A 497 -34.90 -26.36 -0.88
CA GLY A 497 -33.91 -25.99 -1.91
C GLY A 497 -33.43 -24.55 -1.77
N SER A 498 -33.46 -24.01 -0.55
CA SER A 498 -32.88 -22.71 -0.22
C SER A 498 -31.58 -22.92 0.57
N PHE A 499 -30.49 -22.36 0.07
CA PHE A 499 -29.15 -22.41 0.64
C PHE A 499 -28.29 -21.32 0.01
N GLN A 500 -27.11 -21.09 0.57
CA GLN A 500 -26.12 -20.16 0.04
C GLN A 500 -24.90 -20.92 -0.48
N LEU A 501 -24.28 -20.39 -1.52
CA LEU A 501 -22.96 -20.80 -2.01
C LEU A 501 -21.99 -19.66 -1.73
N ASN A 502 -20.82 -19.95 -1.19
CA ASN A 502 -19.77 -18.97 -0.93
C ASN A 502 -18.45 -19.41 -1.55
N TRP A 503 -17.71 -18.45 -2.10
CA TRP A 503 -16.38 -18.61 -2.67
C TRP A 503 -15.53 -17.37 -2.36
N ILE A 504 -14.21 -17.50 -2.50
CA ILE A 504 -13.27 -16.38 -2.52
C ILE A 504 -13.02 -16.01 -3.99
N GLY A 505 -13.12 -14.73 -4.32
CA GLY A 505 -12.87 -14.20 -5.66
C GLY A 505 -12.45 -12.74 -5.59
N THR A 506 -12.31 -12.10 -6.74
CA THR A 506 -11.92 -10.69 -6.82
C THR A 506 -12.93 -9.76 -6.14
N GLU A 507 -12.41 -8.76 -5.44
CA GLU A 507 -13.14 -7.63 -4.87
C GLU A 507 -13.04 -6.37 -5.74
N ALA A 508 -12.50 -6.49 -6.96
CA ALA A 508 -12.38 -5.37 -7.87
C ALA A 508 -13.75 -4.68 -8.09
N PRO A 509 -13.76 -3.35 -8.25
CA PRO A 509 -14.95 -2.63 -8.68
C PRO A 509 -15.56 -3.25 -9.93
N ASP A 510 -16.89 -3.20 -10.03
CA ASP A 510 -17.68 -3.73 -11.15
C ASP A 510 -17.51 -5.25 -11.42
N ALA A 511 -16.93 -5.99 -10.48
CA ALA A 511 -16.88 -7.45 -10.55
C ALA A 511 -18.29 -8.05 -10.42
N THR A 512 -18.66 -8.87 -11.40
CA THR A 512 -19.89 -9.67 -11.40
C THR A 512 -19.56 -11.14 -11.48
N PHE A 513 -20.44 -11.99 -10.97
CA PHE A 513 -20.22 -13.44 -10.97
C PHE A 513 -21.35 -14.18 -11.68
N GLN A 514 -21.00 -15.26 -12.39
CA GLN A 514 -21.97 -16.16 -12.98
C GLN A 514 -21.85 -17.55 -12.36
N VAL A 515 -22.98 -18.06 -11.86
CA VAL A 515 -23.07 -19.41 -11.30
C VAL A 515 -23.64 -20.37 -12.34
N GLN A 516 -22.97 -21.50 -12.51
CA GLN A 516 -23.46 -22.61 -13.33
C GLN A 516 -23.70 -23.85 -12.47
N LYS A 517 -24.59 -24.72 -12.96
CA LYS A 517 -24.86 -26.02 -12.34
C LYS A 517 -24.85 -27.18 -13.32
N THR A 518 -24.55 -28.37 -12.80
CA THR A 518 -24.80 -29.65 -13.47
C THR A 518 -25.29 -30.70 -12.49
N SER A 519 -25.98 -31.73 -13.00
CA SER A 519 -26.47 -32.86 -12.19
C SER A 519 -25.52 -34.07 -12.24
N VAL A 520 -24.51 -34.04 -13.12
CA VAL A 520 -23.57 -35.14 -13.34
C VAL A 520 -22.16 -34.65 -13.01
N LYS A 521 -21.48 -35.35 -12.09
CA LYS A 521 -20.12 -35.00 -11.69
C LYS A 521 -19.19 -35.07 -12.92
N GLY A 522 -18.38 -34.02 -13.12
CA GLY A 522 -17.44 -33.95 -14.25
C GLY A 522 -18.10 -33.82 -15.62
N SER A 523 -19.40 -33.51 -15.69
CA SER A 523 -20.07 -33.29 -16.97
C SER A 523 -19.51 -32.03 -17.66
N PRO A 524 -19.29 -32.05 -18.98
CA PRO A 524 -19.02 -30.83 -19.74
C PRO A 524 -20.29 -29.97 -19.90
N ASN A 525 -21.47 -30.52 -19.65
CA ASN A 525 -22.76 -29.84 -19.84
C ASN A 525 -23.15 -29.08 -18.57
N TRP A 526 -22.86 -27.78 -18.59
CA TRP A 526 -23.20 -26.84 -17.52
C TRP A 526 -24.34 -25.92 -17.95
N LYS A 527 -25.23 -25.59 -17.01
CA LYS A 527 -26.34 -24.67 -17.25
C LYS A 527 -26.20 -23.45 -16.36
N ASN A 528 -26.32 -22.26 -16.95
CA ASN A 528 -26.41 -21.01 -16.21
C ASN A 528 -27.59 -21.07 -15.23
N LEU A 529 -27.35 -20.55 -14.03
CA LEU A 529 -28.33 -20.55 -12.96
C LEU A 529 -28.66 -19.12 -12.57
N SER A 530 -29.93 -18.74 -12.71
CA SER A 530 -30.45 -17.54 -12.07
C SER A 530 -30.49 -17.76 -10.56
N VAL A 531 -29.71 -16.97 -9.83
CA VAL A 531 -29.72 -16.94 -8.37
C VAL A 531 -30.50 -15.73 -7.88
N LYS A 532 -30.96 -15.74 -6.62
CA LYS A 532 -31.74 -14.63 -6.08
C LYS A 532 -30.90 -13.35 -5.99
N SER A 533 -29.67 -13.50 -5.53
CA SER A 533 -28.70 -12.43 -5.38
C SER A 533 -27.29 -13.01 -5.34
N ILE A 534 -26.32 -12.20 -5.74
CA ILE A 534 -24.90 -12.41 -5.49
C ILE A 534 -24.38 -11.13 -4.84
N ALA A 535 -23.71 -11.28 -3.70
CA ALA A 535 -22.99 -10.20 -3.02
C ALA A 535 -21.82 -10.82 -2.27
N ASP A 536 -20.67 -10.15 -2.26
CA ASP A 536 -19.48 -10.51 -1.47
C ASP A 536 -19.09 -12.00 -1.57
N GLY A 537 -18.92 -12.48 -2.82
CA GLY A 537 -18.57 -13.89 -3.07
C GLY A 537 -19.64 -14.91 -2.66
N THR A 538 -20.86 -14.46 -2.34
CA THR A 538 -21.95 -15.33 -1.88
C THR A 538 -23.17 -15.26 -2.80
N ALA A 539 -23.56 -16.39 -3.39
CA ALA A 539 -24.83 -16.54 -4.09
C ALA A 539 -25.93 -17.10 -3.17
N THR A 540 -27.10 -16.45 -3.16
CA THR A 540 -28.30 -16.96 -2.48
C THR A 540 -29.20 -17.69 -3.46
N LEU A 541 -29.46 -18.97 -3.21
CA LEU A 541 -30.35 -19.78 -4.02
C LEU A 541 -31.70 -19.97 -3.32
N GLN A 542 -32.78 -19.91 -4.12
CA GLN A 542 -34.12 -20.25 -3.69
C GLN A 542 -34.74 -21.26 -4.66
N ASN A 543 -35.53 -22.19 -4.13
CA ASN A 543 -36.29 -23.16 -4.93
C ASN A 543 -35.45 -24.03 -5.87
N ALA A 544 -34.19 -24.35 -5.52
CA ALA A 544 -33.35 -25.21 -6.34
C ALA A 544 -34.03 -26.57 -6.64
N PRO A 545 -33.92 -27.13 -7.87
CA PRO A 545 -34.59 -28.37 -8.25
C PRO A 545 -34.22 -29.56 -7.34
N GLN A 546 -35.14 -30.53 -7.19
CA GLN A 546 -34.85 -31.74 -6.43
C GLN A 546 -33.82 -32.60 -7.18
N GLY A 547 -32.81 -33.08 -6.46
CA GLY A 547 -31.72 -33.86 -7.03
C GLY A 547 -30.38 -33.56 -6.39
N THR A 548 -29.35 -34.14 -6.96
CA THR A 548 -27.95 -33.83 -6.71
C THR A 548 -27.47 -32.82 -7.74
N SER A 549 -26.75 -31.79 -7.31
CA SER A 549 -26.16 -30.79 -8.19
C SER A 549 -24.75 -30.43 -7.75
N TYR A 550 -23.94 -30.03 -8.73
CA TYR A 550 -22.61 -29.47 -8.58
C TYR A 550 -22.65 -28.05 -9.14
N PHE A 551 -21.93 -27.14 -8.51
CA PHE A 551 -21.90 -25.73 -8.86
C PHE A 551 -20.49 -25.27 -9.18
N ARG A 552 -20.36 -24.31 -10.08
CA ARG A 552 -19.11 -23.61 -10.36
C ARG A 552 -19.40 -22.14 -10.62
N VAL A 553 -18.40 -21.31 -10.49
CA VAL A 553 -18.53 -19.86 -10.62
C VAL A 553 -17.34 -19.28 -11.40
N ASN A 554 -17.58 -18.24 -12.17
CA ASN A 554 -16.53 -17.39 -12.71
C ASN A 554 -16.87 -15.92 -12.41
N SER A 555 -15.90 -15.03 -12.62
CA SER A 555 -16.11 -13.59 -12.58
C SER A 555 -15.96 -12.95 -13.95
N THR A 556 -16.68 -11.85 -14.13
CA THR A 556 -16.46 -10.85 -15.17
C THR A 556 -16.21 -9.53 -14.48
N THR A 557 -15.07 -8.89 -14.75
CA THR A 557 -14.67 -7.62 -14.15
C THR A 557 -14.36 -6.61 -15.26
N VAL A 558 -14.85 -5.38 -15.13
CA VAL A 558 -14.44 -4.27 -16.00
C VAL A 558 -13.37 -3.49 -15.26
N LEU A 559 -12.12 -3.65 -15.69
CA LEU A 559 -11.01 -2.88 -15.15
C LEU A 559 -11.05 -1.48 -15.78
N PRO A 560 -11.01 -0.42 -14.97
CA PRO A 560 -10.95 0.93 -15.50
C PRO A 560 -9.69 1.07 -16.35
N GLY A 561 -9.81 1.84 -17.43
CA GLY A 561 -8.64 2.26 -18.18
C GLY A 561 -7.79 3.17 -17.30
N THR A 562 -6.50 3.19 -17.57
CA THR A 562 -5.60 4.19 -17.00
C THR A 562 -5.39 5.30 -18.02
N ASN A 563 -4.77 6.41 -17.62
CA ASN A 563 -4.26 7.42 -18.55
C ASN A 563 -3.43 6.84 -19.73
N ILE A 564 -2.77 5.69 -19.51
CA ILE A 564 -1.96 4.99 -20.53
C ILE A 564 -2.55 3.66 -21.05
N SER A 565 -3.76 3.25 -20.66
CA SER A 565 -4.38 1.99 -21.12
C SER A 565 -5.90 2.10 -21.25
N ALA A 566 -6.46 1.49 -22.30
CA ALA A 566 -7.92 1.45 -22.44
C ALA A 566 -8.55 0.54 -21.37
N PRO A 567 -9.81 0.79 -20.97
CA PRO A 567 -10.55 -0.13 -20.12
C PRO A 567 -10.57 -1.55 -20.69
N GLU A 568 -10.49 -2.55 -19.81
CA GLU A 568 -10.45 -3.97 -20.18
C GLU A 568 -11.58 -4.73 -19.49
N THR A 569 -12.26 -5.62 -20.22
CA THR A 569 -13.19 -6.60 -19.61
C THR A 569 -12.50 -7.95 -19.47
N VAL A 570 -12.28 -8.37 -18.22
CA VAL A 570 -11.67 -9.65 -17.86
C VAL A 570 -12.76 -10.66 -17.53
N VAL A 571 -12.75 -11.83 -18.17
CA VAL A 571 -13.62 -12.96 -17.82
C VAL A 571 -12.75 -14.14 -17.41
N THR A 572 -12.87 -14.59 -16.16
CA THR A 572 -12.07 -15.72 -15.67
C THR A 572 -12.62 -17.05 -16.17
N PRO A 573 -11.80 -18.11 -16.19
CA PRO A 573 -12.31 -19.47 -16.24
C PRO A 573 -13.25 -19.76 -15.06
N PHE A 574 -14.09 -20.78 -15.21
CA PHE A 574 -14.88 -21.27 -14.09
C PHE A 574 -13.98 -21.96 -13.05
N SER A 575 -14.35 -21.78 -11.78
CA SER A 575 -13.83 -22.52 -10.64
C SER A 575 -13.96 -24.04 -10.84
N GLU A 576 -13.24 -24.79 -10.02
CA GLU A 576 -13.57 -26.20 -9.81
C GLU A 576 -15.01 -26.38 -9.33
N ALA A 577 -15.56 -27.56 -9.58
CA ALA A 577 -16.91 -27.90 -9.16
C ALA A 577 -16.99 -28.07 -7.64
N SER A 578 -18.04 -27.50 -7.04
CA SER A 578 -18.41 -27.71 -5.64
C SER A 578 -18.51 -29.20 -5.29
N VAL A 579 -18.53 -29.50 -3.99
CA VAL A 579 -19.03 -30.80 -3.53
C VAL A 579 -20.50 -31.00 -3.94
N ALA A 580 -20.95 -32.25 -3.96
CA ALA A 580 -22.32 -32.60 -4.31
C ALA A 580 -23.33 -31.99 -3.33
N VAL A 581 -24.23 -31.16 -3.83
CA VAL A 581 -25.32 -30.53 -3.06
C VAL A 581 -26.61 -31.28 -3.33
N LYS A 582 -27.29 -31.74 -2.26
CA LYS A 582 -28.52 -32.53 -2.37
C LYS A 582 -29.73 -31.75 -1.89
N VAL A 583 -30.66 -31.51 -2.80
CA VAL A 583 -32.00 -31.00 -2.48
C VAL A 583 -32.99 -32.15 -2.52
N ASP A 584 -33.62 -32.44 -1.39
CA ASP A 584 -34.61 -33.50 -1.25
C ASP A 584 -35.88 -32.96 -0.58
N ARG A 585 -37.00 -32.94 -1.31
CA ARG A 585 -38.33 -32.57 -0.79
C ARG A 585 -39.14 -33.80 -0.38
N THR A 586 -38.62 -35.00 -0.64
CA THR A 586 -39.32 -36.24 -0.41
C THR A 586 -38.87 -36.86 0.90
N GLY A 587 -39.82 -37.30 1.72
CA GLY A 587 -39.51 -38.04 2.93
C GLY A 587 -39.18 -39.51 2.64
N PRO A 588 -38.69 -40.23 3.66
CA PRO A 588 -38.31 -41.62 3.50
C PRO A 588 -39.52 -42.48 3.14
N ALA A 589 -39.28 -43.64 2.52
CA ALA A 589 -40.36 -44.53 2.16
C ALA A 589 -41.18 -44.97 3.40
N LYS A 590 -42.47 -45.27 3.18
CA LYS A 590 -43.39 -45.66 4.25
C LYS A 590 -42.78 -46.75 5.15
N PRO A 591 -42.63 -46.50 6.47
CA PRO A 591 -42.01 -47.48 7.38
C PRO A 591 -42.89 -48.73 7.51
N LYS A 592 -42.28 -49.86 7.85
CA LYS A 592 -43.01 -51.11 8.10
C LYS A 592 -43.27 -51.27 9.61
N ILE A 593 -44.50 -51.62 9.95
CA ILE A 593 -44.89 -52.01 11.31
C ILE A 593 -45.01 -53.53 11.32
N VAL A 594 -44.19 -54.21 12.11
CA VAL A 594 -44.10 -55.68 12.12
C VAL A 594 -44.25 -56.27 13.54
N LEU A 595 -44.70 -57.52 13.60
CA LEU A 595 -44.77 -58.34 14.80
C LEU A 595 -44.05 -59.66 14.49
N LYS A 596 -43.01 -59.98 15.26
CA LYS A 596 -42.13 -61.15 15.02
C LYS A 596 -41.68 -61.29 13.55
N GLY A 597 -41.32 -60.18 12.90
CA GLY A 597 -40.89 -60.16 11.50
C GLY A 597 -42.01 -60.24 10.45
N ARG A 598 -43.28 -60.48 10.83
CA ARG A 598 -44.41 -60.58 9.91
C ARG A 598 -45.29 -59.31 9.93
N LYS A 599 -46.07 -59.10 8.85
CA LYS A 599 -47.06 -58.00 8.79
C LYS A 599 -48.10 -58.19 9.89
N VAL A 600 -48.44 -57.11 10.60
CA VAL A 600 -49.50 -57.13 11.63
C VAL A 600 -50.87 -57.26 10.94
N LYS A 601 -51.60 -58.35 11.21
CA LYS A 601 -52.97 -58.61 10.75
C LYS A 601 -53.74 -59.38 11.84
N GLY A 602 -54.96 -58.95 12.13
CA GLY A 602 -55.93 -59.74 12.93
C GLY A 602 -56.10 -59.32 14.40
N SER A 603 -56.70 -60.22 15.17
CA SER A 603 -56.96 -60.11 16.61
C SER A 603 -56.00 -61.01 17.39
N TYR A 604 -55.51 -60.57 18.55
CA TYR A 604 -54.47 -61.24 19.32
C TYR A 604 -54.97 -61.57 20.74
N ARG A 605 -54.59 -62.74 21.26
CA ARG A 605 -54.78 -63.09 22.67
C ARG A 605 -53.53 -62.65 23.45
N GLY A 606 -53.65 -61.59 24.24
CA GLY A 606 -52.56 -61.05 25.08
C GLY A 606 -51.73 -59.92 24.46
N ALA A 607 -50.71 -59.46 25.21
CA ALA A 607 -49.90 -58.31 24.83
C ALA A 607 -49.01 -58.58 23.62
N VAL A 608 -48.91 -57.62 22.71
CA VAL A 608 -48.09 -57.73 21.49
C VAL A 608 -46.97 -56.70 21.44
N ARG A 609 -45.78 -57.10 20.97
CA ARG A 609 -44.65 -56.18 20.73
C ARG A 609 -44.55 -55.88 19.24
N VAL A 610 -44.56 -54.59 18.93
CA VAL A 610 -44.58 -54.08 17.56
C VAL A 610 -43.28 -53.32 17.31
N LYS A 611 -42.54 -53.75 16.29
CA LYS A 611 -41.30 -53.09 15.86
C LYS A 611 -41.59 -52.23 14.63
N VAL A 612 -41.01 -51.03 14.61
CA VAL A 612 -40.99 -50.19 13.41
C VAL A 612 -39.67 -50.42 12.69
N ILE A 613 -39.74 -50.66 11.39
CA ILE A 613 -38.59 -50.72 10.50
C ILE A 613 -38.67 -49.48 9.60
N GLY A 614 -37.75 -48.54 9.81
CA GLY A 614 -37.55 -47.41 8.91
C GLY A 614 -37.09 -47.89 7.54
N LYS A 615 -37.48 -47.17 6.49
CA LYS A 615 -37.02 -47.44 5.13
C LYS A 615 -36.21 -46.25 4.62
N PRO A 616 -35.24 -46.50 3.72
CA PRO A 616 -34.54 -45.41 3.08
C PRO A 616 -35.47 -44.59 2.17
N ASP A 617 -34.98 -43.43 1.78
CA ASP A 617 -35.57 -42.56 0.78
C ASP A 617 -35.72 -43.26 -0.56
N ARG A 618 -36.69 -42.80 -1.33
CA ARG A 618 -36.79 -43.19 -2.74
C ARG A 618 -35.65 -42.52 -3.51
N LYS A 619 -35.36 -43.05 -4.70
CA LYS A 619 -34.49 -42.34 -5.63
C LYS A 619 -35.14 -41.00 -5.98
N LEU A 620 -34.32 -39.95 -6.08
CA LEU A 620 -34.72 -38.63 -6.54
C LEU A 620 -35.01 -38.68 -8.06
N PRO A 621 -35.61 -37.63 -8.65
CA PRO A 621 -35.95 -37.59 -10.08
C PRO A 621 -34.75 -37.80 -11.01
N ASP A 622 -33.54 -37.46 -10.54
CA ASP A 622 -32.27 -37.68 -11.25
C ASP A 622 -31.70 -39.10 -11.07
N GLY A 623 -32.42 -40.00 -10.39
CA GLY A 623 -31.99 -41.37 -10.11
C GLY A 623 -31.02 -41.52 -8.93
N THR A 624 -30.56 -40.42 -8.32
CA THR A 624 -29.66 -40.45 -7.18
C THR A 624 -30.39 -40.84 -5.89
N ALA A 625 -29.65 -41.30 -4.88
CA ALA A 625 -30.23 -41.59 -3.57
C ALA A 625 -30.59 -40.29 -2.83
N GLY A 626 -31.76 -40.28 -2.19
CA GLY A 626 -32.17 -39.21 -1.27
C GLY A 626 -31.21 -39.03 -0.08
N VAL A 627 -31.52 -38.09 0.79
CA VAL A 627 -30.60 -37.69 1.89
C VAL A 627 -30.44 -38.73 2.99
N GLY A 628 -31.28 -39.77 2.98
CA GLY A 628 -31.18 -40.93 3.85
C GLY A 628 -32.05 -40.80 5.10
N LEU A 629 -32.55 -41.95 5.56
CA LEU A 629 -33.33 -42.06 6.79
C LEU A 629 -32.52 -41.54 7.99
N ASN A 630 -33.11 -40.63 8.76
CA ASN A 630 -32.59 -40.29 10.07
C ASN A 630 -32.96 -41.43 11.04
N GLN A 631 -31.97 -42.26 11.39
CA GLN A 631 -32.18 -43.42 12.28
C GLN A 631 -32.76 -43.03 13.65
N LYS A 632 -32.46 -41.83 14.15
CA LYS A 632 -33.02 -41.31 15.41
C LYS A 632 -34.54 -41.07 15.33
N SER A 633 -35.09 -40.95 14.12
CA SER A 633 -36.54 -40.78 13.90
C SER A 633 -37.34 -42.09 13.94
N VAL A 634 -36.68 -43.25 13.95
CA VAL A 634 -37.35 -44.56 13.97
C VAL A 634 -37.78 -44.88 15.41
N PRO A 635 -39.10 -45.02 15.68
CA PRO A 635 -39.55 -45.29 17.05
C PRO A 635 -39.05 -46.63 17.57
N LYS A 636 -38.70 -46.66 18.87
CA LYS A 636 -38.39 -47.90 19.58
C LYS A 636 -39.59 -48.86 19.59
N THR A 637 -39.31 -50.15 19.80
CA THR A 637 -40.32 -51.20 19.89
C THR A 637 -41.40 -50.85 20.91
N ARG A 638 -42.67 -50.93 20.51
CA ARG A 638 -43.81 -50.59 21.35
C ARG A 638 -44.54 -51.85 21.81
N LYS A 639 -44.77 -51.98 23.12
CA LYS A 639 -45.65 -53.02 23.70
C LYS A 639 -47.08 -52.50 23.73
N VAL A 640 -48.03 -53.28 23.20
CA VAL A 640 -49.47 -52.99 23.24
C VAL A 640 -50.13 -53.99 24.16
N THR A 641 -50.77 -53.49 25.22
CA THR A 641 -51.41 -54.30 26.27
C THR A 641 -52.91 -54.01 26.41
N ARG A 642 -53.39 -52.87 25.89
CA ARG A 642 -54.78 -52.42 26.04
C ARG A 642 -55.74 -53.34 25.28
N LYS A 643 -56.69 -53.93 26.01
CA LYS A 643 -57.80 -54.71 25.44
C LYS A 643 -58.64 -53.84 24.48
N GLY A 644 -59.13 -54.42 23.40
CA GLY A 644 -59.88 -53.71 22.35
C GLY A 644 -58.99 -53.16 21.23
N LYS A 645 -59.47 -52.12 20.52
CA LYS A 645 -58.86 -51.58 19.30
C LYS A 645 -57.80 -50.53 19.63
N THR A 646 -56.54 -50.81 19.31
CA THR A 646 -55.43 -49.84 19.34
C THR A 646 -54.99 -49.49 17.91
N VAL A 647 -54.88 -48.20 17.60
CA VAL A 647 -54.36 -47.72 16.30
C VAL A 647 -52.96 -47.15 16.50
N ILE A 648 -51.99 -47.73 15.81
CA ILE A 648 -50.62 -47.21 15.77
C ILE A 648 -50.46 -46.43 14.46
N LYS A 649 -50.09 -45.15 14.54
CA LYS A 649 -49.68 -44.31 13.43
C LYS A 649 -48.22 -43.92 13.62
N VAL A 650 -47.38 -44.14 12.61
CA VAL A 650 -45.95 -43.82 12.68
C VAL A 650 -45.53 -43.11 11.40
N ARG A 651 -44.69 -42.08 11.55
CA ARG A 651 -43.89 -41.48 10.49
C ARG A 651 -42.42 -41.54 10.92
N THR A 652 -41.52 -41.64 9.95
CA THR A 652 -40.08 -41.44 10.12
C THR A 652 -39.65 -40.17 9.39
N ARG A 653 -38.44 -39.69 9.67
CA ARG A 653 -37.84 -38.51 9.02
C ARG A 653 -36.55 -38.89 8.31
N ASP A 654 -36.23 -38.19 7.24
CA ASP A 654 -34.89 -38.21 6.66
C ASP A 654 -33.94 -37.24 7.39
N LYS A 655 -32.71 -37.10 6.90
CA LYS A 655 -31.71 -36.15 7.45
C LYS A 655 -32.06 -34.68 7.26
N LEU A 656 -32.96 -34.33 6.34
CA LEU A 656 -33.46 -32.95 6.13
C LEU A 656 -34.77 -32.66 6.87
N GLY A 657 -35.32 -33.65 7.58
CA GLY A 657 -36.53 -33.51 8.39
C GLY A 657 -37.85 -33.81 7.64
N ASN A 658 -37.79 -34.20 6.37
CA ASN A 658 -38.95 -34.59 5.57
C ASN A 658 -39.64 -35.82 6.17
N LEU A 659 -40.97 -35.81 6.18
CA LEU A 659 -41.75 -36.86 6.80
C LEU A 659 -42.12 -37.97 5.81
N SER A 660 -42.01 -39.23 6.25
CA SER A 660 -42.56 -40.36 5.52
C SER A 660 -44.09 -40.30 5.45
N PRO A 661 -44.72 -41.01 4.48
CA PRO A 661 -46.13 -41.36 4.57
C PRO A 661 -46.45 -42.08 5.89
N VAL A 662 -47.67 -41.89 6.41
CA VAL A 662 -48.10 -42.55 7.66
C VAL A 662 -48.21 -44.06 7.47
N ALA A 663 -47.45 -44.82 8.25
CA ALA A 663 -47.73 -46.23 8.49
C ALA A 663 -48.80 -46.36 9.57
N LYS A 664 -49.92 -46.99 9.22
CA LYS A 664 -51.06 -47.22 10.12
C LYS A 664 -51.28 -48.72 10.27
N VAL A 665 -51.41 -49.18 11.51
CA VAL A 665 -51.82 -50.54 11.82
C VAL A 665 -52.87 -50.51 12.94
N VAL A 666 -53.86 -51.38 12.82
CA VAL A 666 -54.89 -51.58 13.83
C VAL A 666 -54.63 -52.93 14.49
N ILE A 667 -54.52 -52.91 15.82
CA ILE A 667 -54.32 -54.11 16.63
C ILE A 667 -55.56 -54.27 17.50
N ARG A 668 -56.18 -55.44 17.44
CA ARG A 668 -57.24 -55.81 18.38
C ARG A 668 -56.67 -56.83 19.35
N ILE A 669 -56.71 -56.53 20.65
CA ILE A 669 -56.46 -57.51 21.70
C ILE A 669 -57.83 -58.02 22.15
N ALA A 670 -58.07 -59.32 21.99
CA ALA A 670 -59.31 -59.98 22.39
C ALA A 670 -59.60 -59.72 23.87
N ARG A 671 -60.89 -59.66 24.22
CA ARG A 671 -61.32 -59.47 25.61
C ARG A 671 -60.85 -60.62 26.49
#